data_AF-A0A952JI84-F1
#
_entry.id   AF-A0A952JI84-F1
#
_cell.length_a   1.000
_cell.length_b   1.000
_cell.length_c   1.000
_cell.angle_alpha   90.00
_cell.angle_beta   90.00
_cell.angle_gamma   90.00
#
_symmetry.space_group_name_H-M   'P 1'
#
loop_
_entity.id
_entity.type
_entity.pdbx_description
1 polymer ?
#
loop_
_entity_poly.entity_id
_entity_poly.type
_entity_poly.pdbx_seq_one_letter_code
_entity_poly.pdbx_strand_id
1 'polypeptide(L)'
;MEAPDFKKFASRFLNTTSSHVFLTGKAGTGKTTFLKSLAAHTHKNFIVVAPTGIAALNAGGVTIHSQFLIPPATYIPDRYLPENLSAGGRYINSQTLARKHPLNSERKKVLRAIDLLVIDEVSMLRADLLDAIDYRMKAARGNFNQSFGGIQVLFIGDLFQLPPVIRNDEQELLSRYYASPWFYEALALKNNQPVYIELDKIYRQQDDAFISILNNLRNSTITSADIETLNSCYHTAEQIEGLREVITLTTHNYKADQLNRQALDNLKTKAHYFEAVLDGEFPESMYPVQPQLELKEGAQIMFVRNDTNFEKKYFNGKLATVTRIEEDEVWVHMAGTHEPYQLTRERWENKKYSVDKANHVLNEEVIGSFEQFPIKLAWAITVHKSQGLTFDKAIIDVASAFADGQVYVALSRLRSLEGLVLRSKINPEVVRTDSNIKSYTSAAHQPEKLTSVIEQRQRIYISELLATTFSFEGVLKELNYIERNKEPERLEDPTMKPVLMQVVDALVNEAGNTEKFRSQLQGLIEQAAHEQLLARIEKGSAYYGKLVLEQLRLLLNHIEAVKHQKRVKTYLSQLQEIDQLLSRKLTELRQAYLIVSQILNGTELFDLRAVKLSLETERMQLLKEINPQPVEKKTKSKSKSGKKKRADDKSTYDVTLEMFKSGMKPEDIAKERGFVLTTIEGHLAKAVETARLDIDAFMPQEEVAEIMNVIQELPESFVSKELYDKLNGKYGYGKLKAVMAHVKFQQDHKP
;
A
#
# COMPACT_ATOMS: atom_id res chain seq x y z
N MET A 1 -16.59 -19.88 32.46
CA MET A 1 -15.48 -19.41 31.59
C MET A 1 -16.12 -18.64 30.46
N GLU A 2 -15.92 -17.32 30.39
CA GLU A 2 -16.34 -16.55 29.23
C GLU A 2 -15.57 -17.06 28.00
N ALA A 3 -16.26 -17.19 26.86
CA ALA A 3 -15.61 -17.59 25.62
C ALA A 3 -14.47 -16.61 25.30
N PRO A 4 -13.28 -17.10 24.91
CA PRO A 4 -12.15 -16.22 24.60
C PRO A 4 -12.54 -15.24 23.50
N ASP A 5 -12.28 -13.95 23.71
CA ASP A 5 -12.43 -12.95 22.65
C ASP A 5 -11.39 -13.25 21.56
N PHE A 6 -11.81 -13.94 20.50
CA PHE A 6 -10.95 -14.36 19.41
C PHE A 6 -10.21 -13.21 18.72
N LYS A 7 -10.72 -11.96 18.82
CA LYS A 7 -9.99 -10.78 18.32
C LYS A 7 -8.77 -10.48 19.18
N LYS A 8 -8.93 -10.54 20.51
CA LYS A 8 -7.80 -10.40 21.45
C LYS A 8 -6.80 -11.53 21.29
N PHE A 9 -7.30 -12.76 21.14
CA PHE A 9 -6.45 -13.93 20.90
C PHE A 9 -5.63 -13.78 19.61
N ALA A 10 -6.25 -13.38 18.50
CA ALA A 10 -5.54 -13.12 17.24
C ALA A 10 -4.47 -12.03 17.37
N SER A 11 -4.79 -10.91 18.06
CA SER A 11 -3.83 -9.84 18.34
C SER A 11 -2.64 -10.33 19.18
N ARG A 12 -2.90 -11.10 20.24
CA ARG A 12 -1.85 -11.72 21.07
C ARG A 12 -1.01 -12.67 20.22
N PHE A 13 -1.62 -13.55 19.43
CA PHE A 13 -0.91 -14.50 18.60
C PHE A 13 0.03 -13.81 17.59
N LEU A 14 -0.45 -12.76 16.93
CA LEU A 14 0.36 -11.96 15.98
C LEU A 14 1.54 -11.27 16.66
N ASN A 15 1.35 -10.71 17.85
CA ASN A 15 2.42 -10.01 18.56
C ASN A 15 3.40 -10.93 19.29
N THR A 16 2.99 -12.16 19.61
CA THR A 16 3.79 -13.04 20.48
C THR A 16 4.39 -14.25 19.78
N THR A 17 4.20 -14.37 18.46
CA THR A 17 4.71 -15.50 17.67
C THR A 17 5.26 -15.03 16.33
N SER A 18 6.04 -15.89 15.67
CA SER A 18 6.49 -15.73 14.28
C SER A 18 5.63 -16.50 13.26
N SER A 19 4.60 -17.22 13.70
CA SER A 19 3.81 -18.12 12.85
C SER A 19 2.77 -17.38 12.01
N HIS A 20 2.56 -17.82 10.76
CA HIS A 20 1.50 -17.27 9.92
C HIS A 20 0.12 -17.50 10.54
N VAL A 21 -0.81 -16.58 10.31
CA VAL A 21 -2.17 -16.64 10.86
C VAL A 21 -3.16 -16.50 9.71
N PHE A 22 -4.16 -17.37 9.68
CA PHE A 22 -5.34 -17.20 8.85
C PHE A 22 -6.52 -16.81 9.75
N LEU A 23 -6.84 -15.52 9.73
CA LEU A 23 -8.00 -14.96 10.42
C LEU A 23 -9.20 -14.99 9.49
N THR A 24 -10.11 -15.90 9.77
CA THR A 24 -11.37 -16.04 9.07
C THR A 24 -12.55 -15.70 9.97
N GLY A 25 -13.74 -15.77 9.39
CA GLY A 25 -14.98 -15.60 10.11
C GLY A 25 -16.10 -15.35 9.14
N LYS A 26 -17.32 -15.62 9.62
CA LYS A 26 -18.54 -15.41 8.87
C LYS A 26 -18.66 -13.97 8.36
N ALA A 27 -19.53 -13.78 7.38
CA ALA A 27 -19.82 -12.45 6.85
C ALA A 27 -20.34 -11.51 7.97
N GLY A 28 -19.63 -10.42 8.25
CA GLY A 28 -20.06 -9.43 9.26
C GLY A 28 -19.53 -9.65 10.68
N THR A 29 -18.48 -10.45 10.85
CA THR A 29 -17.82 -10.68 12.16
C THR A 29 -16.81 -9.61 12.59
N GLY A 30 -16.63 -8.57 11.75
CA GLY A 30 -15.76 -7.42 12.05
C GLY A 30 -14.28 -7.62 11.71
N LYS A 31 -13.96 -8.42 10.68
CA LYS A 31 -12.58 -8.61 10.15
C LYS A 31 -11.89 -7.27 9.80
N THR A 32 -12.56 -6.40 9.04
CA THR A 32 -12.04 -5.07 8.70
C THR A 32 -11.84 -4.18 9.93
N THR A 33 -12.71 -4.31 10.94
CA THR A 33 -12.55 -3.59 12.22
C THR A 33 -11.30 -4.09 12.98
N PHE A 34 -11.05 -5.40 12.97
CA PHE A 34 -9.82 -5.97 13.54
C PHE A 34 -8.58 -5.43 12.83
N LEU A 35 -8.57 -5.40 11.50
CA LEU A 35 -7.46 -4.83 10.72
C LEU A 35 -7.17 -3.37 11.11
N LYS A 36 -8.21 -2.53 11.26
CA LYS A 36 -8.05 -1.15 11.71
C LYS A 36 -7.48 -1.04 13.13
N SER A 37 -7.89 -1.94 14.03
CA SER A 37 -7.34 -1.97 15.38
C SER A 37 -5.89 -2.47 15.42
N LEU A 38 -5.48 -3.35 14.51
CA LEU A 38 -4.13 -3.92 14.47
C LEU A 38 -3.04 -2.84 14.43
N ALA A 39 -3.27 -1.77 13.66
CA ALA A 39 -2.35 -0.63 13.55
C ALA A 39 -1.98 0.01 14.90
N ALA A 40 -2.92 0.04 15.84
CA ALA A 40 -2.70 0.62 17.17
C ALA A 40 -2.12 -0.38 18.19
N HIS A 41 -2.18 -1.68 17.90
CA HIS A 41 -1.90 -2.75 18.87
C HIS A 41 -0.71 -3.63 18.49
N THR A 42 -0.11 -3.43 17.31
CA THR A 42 1.07 -4.19 16.88
C THR A 42 2.34 -3.38 16.98
N HIS A 43 3.38 -4.03 17.52
CA HIS A 43 4.73 -3.46 17.53
C HIS A 43 5.49 -3.71 16.23
N LYS A 44 5.06 -4.71 15.45
CA LYS A 44 5.69 -5.14 14.19
C LYS A 44 5.49 -4.09 13.11
N ASN A 45 6.51 -3.88 12.28
CA ASN A 45 6.34 -3.06 11.08
C ASN A 45 5.57 -3.87 10.05
N PHE A 46 4.40 -3.39 9.66
CA PHE A 46 3.52 -4.13 8.74
C PHE A 46 3.10 -3.30 7.54
N ILE A 47 2.81 -4.01 6.45
CA ILE A 47 2.13 -3.44 5.29
C ILE A 47 0.84 -4.22 5.04
N VAL A 48 -0.16 -3.50 4.54
CA VAL A 48 -1.43 -4.09 4.11
C VAL A 48 -1.46 -4.14 2.60
N VAL A 49 -1.74 -5.34 2.07
CA VAL A 49 -1.98 -5.58 0.65
C VAL A 49 -3.31 -6.30 0.42
N ALA A 50 -3.88 -6.12 -0.77
CA ALA A 50 -5.08 -6.84 -1.20
C ALA A 50 -4.99 -7.22 -2.69
N PRO A 51 -5.76 -8.22 -3.15
CA PRO A 51 -5.73 -8.66 -4.54
C PRO A 51 -6.37 -7.66 -5.51
N THR A 52 -7.36 -6.87 -5.06
CA THR A 52 -8.08 -5.89 -5.90
C THR A 52 -7.84 -4.44 -5.45
N GLY A 53 -7.98 -3.50 -6.37
CA GLY A 53 -7.80 -2.06 -6.09
C GLY A 53 -8.76 -1.51 -5.03
N ILE A 54 -10.04 -1.88 -5.11
CA ILE A 54 -11.06 -1.45 -4.16
C ILE A 54 -10.82 -2.06 -2.77
N ALA A 55 -10.46 -3.34 -2.69
CA ALA A 55 -10.12 -3.98 -1.42
C ALA A 55 -8.89 -3.32 -0.78
N ALA A 56 -7.86 -3.01 -1.57
CA ALA A 56 -6.67 -2.32 -1.09
C ALA A 56 -7.03 -0.94 -0.51
N LEU A 57 -7.84 -0.17 -1.22
CA LEU A 57 -8.30 1.15 -0.78
C LEU A 57 -9.11 1.07 0.52
N ASN A 58 -10.04 0.11 0.62
CA ASN A 58 -10.86 -0.11 1.82
C ASN A 58 -10.05 -0.56 3.04
N ALA A 59 -9.01 -1.36 2.81
CA ALA A 59 -8.08 -1.84 3.82
C ALA A 59 -7.05 -0.76 4.22
N GLY A 60 -7.00 0.38 3.50
CA GLY A 60 -5.99 1.42 3.69
C GLY A 60 -4.60 0.99 3.22
N GLY A 61 -4.52 -0.02 2.36
CA GLY A 61 -3.29 -0.61 1.83
C GLY A 61 -3.09 -0.37 0.34
N VAL A 62 -2.31 -1.24 -0.29
CA VAL A 62 -1.99 -1.20 -1.73
C VAL A 62 -2.27 -2.54 -2.39
N THR A 63 -2.34 -2.59 -3.72
CA THR A 63 -2.54 -3.88 -4.40
C THR A 63 -1.28 -4.75 -4.33
N ILE A 64 -1.47 -6.08 -4.28
CA ILE A 64 -0.36 -7.06 -4.36
C ILE A 64 0.53 -6.78 -5.59
N HIS A 65 -0.11 -6.58 -6.75
CA HIS A 65 0.60 -6.32 -8.01
C HIS A 65 1.50 -5.09 -7.94
N SER A 66 1.03 -3.98 -7.35
CA SER A 66 1.81 -2.73 -7.25
C SER A 66 2.93 -2.78 -6.20
N GLN A 67 2.73 -3.50 -5.10
CA GLN A 67 3.74 -3.61 -4.04
C GLN A 67 4.89 -4.53 -4.46
N PHE A 68 4.56 -5.68 -5.04
CA PHE A 68 5.55 -6.70 -5.41
C PHE A 68 6.04 -6.60 -6.86
N LEU A 69 5.52 -5.64 -7.63
CA LEU A 69 5.77 -5.48 -9.07
C LEU A 69 5.55 -6.81 -9.81
N ILE A 70 4.41 -7.45 -9.54
CA ILE A 70 3.99 -8.70 -10.18
C ILE A 70 3.00 -8.32 -11.28
N PRO A 71 3.29 -8.61 -12.57
CA PRO A 71 2.33 -8.36 -13.65
C PRO A 71 1.08 -9.23 -13.47
N PRO A 72 -0.06 -8.87 -14.08
CA PRO A 72 -1.28 -9.70 -14.07
C PRO A 72 -1.10 -10.92 -14.99
N ALA A 73 -0.22 -11.84 -14.59
CA ALA A 73 0.16 -13.06 -15.29
C ALA A 73 0.19 -14.23 -14.31
N THR A 74 -0.04 -15.44 -14.82
CA THR A 74 -0.02 -16.67 -14.02
C THR A 74 1.42 -17.04 -13.65
N TYR A 75 1.67 -17.27 -12.36
CA TYR A 75 3.00 -17.67 -11.88
C TYR A 75 3.16 -19.18 -11.94
N ILE A 76 4.29 -19.65 -12.46
CA ILE A 76 4.63 -21.07 -12.54
C ILE A 76 5.86 -21.30 -11.68
N PRO A 77 5.80 -22.23 -10.69
CA PRO A 77 6.90 -22.49 -9.77
C PRO A 77 8.04 -23.33 -10.39
N ASP A 78 8.19 -23.30 -11.71
CA ASP A 78 9.30 -23.94 -12.43
C ASP A 78 10.40 -22.95 -12.78
N ARG A 79 11.65 -23.44 -12.72
CA ARG A 79 12.82 -22.64 -13.11
C ARG A 79 12.86 -22.34 -14.60
N TYR A 80 12.32 -23.23 -15.43
CA TYR A 80 12.31 -23.08 -16.88
C TYR A 80 10.89 -23.01 -17.40
N LEU A 81 10.56 -21.92 -18.09
CA LEU A 81 9.32 -21.77 -18.84
C LEU A 81 9.65 -22.02 -20.33
N PRO A 82 9.00 -22.99 -20.97
CA PRO A 82 9.08 -23.17 -22.42
C PRO A 82 8.80 -21.85 -23.17
N GLU A 83 9.60 -21.54 -24.22
CA GLU A 83 9.54 -20.24 -24.91
C GLU A 83 8.16 -19.94 -25.51
N ASN A 84 7.45 -20.97 -25.96
CA ASN A 84 6.06 -20.90 -26.45
C ASN A 84 5.07 -20.39 -25.38
N LEU A 85 5.28 -20.71 -24.10
CA LEU A 85 4.45 -20.21 -22.98
C LEU A 85 4.89 -18.80 -22.53
N SER A 86 6.18 -18.47 -22.65
CA SER A 86 6.72 -17.16 -22.27
C SER A 86 6.41 -16.05 -23.30
N ALA A 87 6.32 -16.39 -24.59
CA ALA A 87 6.13 -15.44 -25.68
C ALA A 87 4.82 -14.63 -25.56
N GLY A 88 3.77 -15.21 -24.98
CA GLY A 88 2.48 -14.55 -24.81
C GLY A 88 2.36 -13.63 -23.59
N GLY A 89 3.40 -13.53 -22.74
CA GLY A 89 3.38 -12.71 -21.51
C GLY A 89 2.38 -13.15 -20.43
N ARG A 90 1.61 -14.22 -20.68
CA ARG A 90 0.57 -14.77 -19.80
C ARG A 90 1.12 -15.59 -18.64
N TYR A 91 2.31 -16.17 -18.80
CA TYR A 91 2.95 -16.99 -17.77
C TYR A 91 4.31 -16.42 -17.40
N ILE A 92 4.58 -16.39 -16.09
CA ILE A 92 5.82 -15.88 -15.49
C ILE A 92 6.36 -16.87 -14.48
N ASN A 93 7.66 -16.80 -14.20
CA ASN A 93 8.35 -17.57 -13.18
C ASN A 93 9.37 -16.71 -12.45
N SER A 94 10.09 -17.32 -11.51
CA SER A 94 11.15 -16.64 -10.74
C SER A 94 12.18 -15.90 -11.62
N GLN A 95 12.64 -16.50 -12.72
CA GLN A 95 13.63 -15.89 -13.60
C GLN A 95 13.08 -14.69 -14.37
N THR A 96 11.89 -14.81 -14.95
CA THR A 96 11.24 -13.71 -15.68
C THR A 96 10.86 -12.57 -14.74
N LEU A 97 10.39 -12.86 -13.52
CA LEU A 97 10.17 -11.84 -12.48
C LEU A 97 11.45 -11.12 -12.08
N ALA A 98 12.58 -11.83 -11.98
CA ALA A 98 13.87 -11.21 -11.66
C ALA A 98 14.41 -10.32 -12.79
N ARG A 99 14.31 -10.77 -14.05
CA ARG A 99 14.89 -10.09 -15.22
C ARG A 99 13.99 -8.99 -15.80
N LYS A 100 12.72 -9.30 -16.07
CA LYS A 100 11.79 -8.40 -16.78
C LYS A 100 11.08 -7.43 -15.84
N HIS A 101 10.90 -7.80 -14.57
CA HIS A 101 10.18 -6.99 -13.59
C HIS A 101 11.00 -6.83 -12.28
N PRO A 102 12.24 -6.33 -12.29
CA PRO A 102 13.06 -6.26 -11.08
C PRO A 102 12.43 -5.35 -10.01
N LEU A 103 12.55 -5.76 -8.74
CA LEU A 103 12.20 -4.88 -7.62
C LEU A 103 13.13 -3.66 -7.61
N ASN A 104 12.56 -2.46 -7.54
CA ASN A 104 13.32 -1.22 -7.37
C ASN A 104 13.92 -1.11 -5.94
N SER A 105 14.89 -0.22 -5.77
CA SER A 105 15.62 -0.04 -4.50
C SER A 105 14.70 0.29 -3.33
N GLU A 106 13.71 1.15 -3.54
CA GLU A 106 12.78 1.58 -2.50
C GLU A 106 11.85 0.45 -2.05
N ARG A 107 11.32 -0.35 -2.99
CA ARG A 107 10.52 -1.54 -2.67
C ARG A 107 11.35 -2.57 -1.92
N LYS A 108 12.59 -2.82 -2.33
CA LYS A 108 13.49 -3.72 -1.59
C LYS A 108 13.69 -3.26 -0.14
N LYS A 109 13.90 -1.96 0.09
CA LYS A 109 14.03 -1.40 1.45
C LYS A 109 12.76 -1.64 2.28
N VAL A 110 11.58 -1.38 1.71
CA VAL A 110 10.30 -1.65 2.39
C VAL A 110 10.17 -3.13 2.74
N LEU A 111 10.38 -4.04 1.79
CA LEU A 111 10.24 -5.49 2.04
C LEU A 111 11.26 -6.04 3.04
N ARG A 112 12.41 -5.39 3.21
CA ARG A 112 13.39 -5.71 4.27
C ARG A 112 13.02 -5.14 5.64
N ALA A 113 12.29 -4.04 5.67
CA ALA A 113 11.91 -3.34 6.89
C ALA A 113 10.66 -3.92 7.58
N ILE A 114 9.81 -4.63 6.83
CA ILE A 114 8.59 -5.23 7.38
C ILE A 114 8.87 -6.53 8.14
N ASP A 115 8.10 -6.76 9.19
CA ASP A 115 8.09 -7.99 9.99
C ASP A 115 6.75 -8.75 9.85
N LEU A 116 5.69 -8.06 9.39
CA LEU A 116 4.37 -8.62 9.15
C LEU A 116 3.81 -8.18 7.79
N LEU A 117 3.37 -9.12 6.97
CA LEU A 117 2.59 -8.86 5.76
C LEU A 117 1.12 -9.18 6.03
N VAL A 118 0.24 -8.20 5.87
CA VAL A 118 -1.20 -8.42 5.98
C VAL A 118 -1.81 -8.51 4.59
N ILE A 119 -2.51 -9.60 4.31
CA ILE A 119 -3.23 -9.81 3.06
C ILE A 119 -4.73 -9.85 3.36
N ASP A 120 -5.44 -8.80 2.97
CA ASP A 120 -6.90 -8.74 3.09
C ASP A 120 -7.58 -9.34 1.85
N GLU A 121 -8.82 -9.81 2.01
CA GLU A 121 -9.60 -10.54 1.00
C GLU A 121 -8.85 -11.74 0.39
N VAL A 122 -8.21 -12.55 1.25
CA VAL A 122 -7.41 -13.71 0.84
C VAL A 122 -8.22 -14.78 0.08
N SER A 123 -9.55 -14.78 0.17
CA SER A 123 -10.38 -15.72 -0.60
C SER A 123 -10.23 -15.56 -2.11
N MET A 124 -9.86 -14.36 -2.58
CA MET A 124 -9.57 -14.10 -3.99
C MET A 124 -8.10 -14.36 -4.36
N LEU A 125 -7.26 -14.75 -3.41
CA LEU A 125 -5.84 -14.99 -3.63
C LEU A 125 -5.59 -16.39 -4.17
N ARG A 126 -4.96 -16.47 -5.34
CA ARG A 126 -4.52 -17.72 -5.93
C ARG A 126 -3.22 -18.25 -5.30
N ALA A 127 -3.07 -19.58 -5.26
CA ALA A 127 -1.88 -20.26 -4.76
C ALA A 127 -0.58 -19.79 -5.45
N ASP A 128 -0.62 -19.67 -6.78
CA ASP A 128 0.53 -19.27 -7.59
C ASP A 128 0.97 -17.82 -7.31
N LEU A 129 0.00 -16.92 -7.12
CA LEU A 129 0.29 -15.54 -6.75
C LEU A 129 0.95 -15.46 -5.36
N LEU A 130 0.55 -16.31 -4.41
CA LEU A 130 1.19 -16.38 -3.10
C LEU A 130 2.63 -16.90 -3.19
N ASP A 131 2.92 -17.89 -4.05
CA ASP A 131 4.28 -18.35 -4.29
C ASP A 131 5.15 -17.29 -5.00
N ALA A 132 4.55 -16.46 -5.86
CA ALA A 132 5.25 -15.30 -6.43
C ALA A 132 5.62 -14.27 -5.35
N ILE A 133 4.73 -14.03 -4.38
CA ILE A 133 5.00 -13.17 -3.22
C ILE A 133 6.14 -13.77 -2.37
N ASP A 134 6.09 -15.08 -2.09
CA ASP A 134 7.15 -15.79 -1.36
C ASP A 134 8.52 -15.61 -2.03
N TYR A 135 8.61 -15.84 -3.35
CA TYR A 135 9.83 -15.62 -4.11
C TYR A 135 10.35 -14.18 -3.98
N ARG A 136 9.47 -13.18 -4.13
CA ARG A 136 9.84 -11.76 -4.02
C ARG A 136 10.36 -11.40 -2.64
N MET A 137 9.73 -11.92 -1.59
CA MET A 137 10.15 -11.71 -0.21
C MET A 137 11.51 -12.35 0.07
N LYS A 138 11.70 -13.62 -0.34
CA LYS A 138 12.99 -14.33 -0.24
C LYS A 138 14.11 -13.58 -0.96
N ALA A 139 13.85 -13.11 -2.18
CA ALA A 139 14.81 -12.33 -2.96
C ALA A 139 15.12 -10.95 -2.36
N ALA A 140 14.13 -10.26 -1.78
CA ALA A 140 14.33 -8.96 -1.16
C ALA A 140 15.12 -9.03 0.15
N ARG A 141 14.88 -10.07 0.97
CA ARG A 141 15.52 -10.30 2.27
C ARG A 141 16.79 -11.14 2.21
N GLY A 142 17.06 -11.81 1.09
CA GLY A 142 18.21 -12.70 0.94
C GLY A 142 18.11 -14.00 1.75
N ASN A 143 16.91 -14.35 2.21
CA ASN A 143 16.66 -15.56 3.00
C ASN A 143 15.75 -16.51 2.22
N PHE A 144 16.34 -17.46 1.49
CA PHE A 144 15.58 -18.44 0.71
C PHE A 144 15.17 -19.69 1.51
N ASN A 145 15.71 -19.85 2.72
CA ASN A 145 15.50 -21.03 3.57
C ASN A 145 14.18 -20.98 4.34
N GLN A 146 13.60 -19.79 4.51
CA GLN A 146 12.33 -19.60 5.21
C GLN A 146 11.25 -19.05 4.28
N SER A 147 10.01 -19.48 4.49
CA SER A 147 8.83 -18.94 3.81
C SER A 147 8.76 -17.42 4.00
N PHE A 148 8.44 -16.71 2.93
CA PHE A 148 8.38 -15.25 2.83
C PHE A 148 9.65 -14.55 3.35
N GLY A 149 10.81 -15.19 3.26
CA GLY A 149 12.06 -14.61 3.77
C GLY A 149 12.10 -14.41 5.30
N GLY A 150 11.27 -15.15 6.03
CA GLY A 150 11.21 -15.15 7.50
C GLY A 150 10.29 -14.10 8.12
N ILE A 151 9.38 -13.50 7.34
CA ILE A 151 8.34 -12.62 7.92
C ILE A 151 7.12 -13.42 8.36
N GLN A 152 6.34 -12.84 9.27
CA GLN A 152 5.00 -13.32 9.55
C GLN A 152 4.04 -12.85 8.46
N VAL A 153 3.00 -13.65 8.18
CA VAL A 153 1.93 -13.30 7.24
C VAL A 153 0.59 -13.49 7.94
N LEU A 154 -0.25 -12.46 7.88
CA LEU A 154 -1.63 -12.48 8.35
C LEU A 154 -2.55 -12.50 7.12
N PHE A 155 -3.24 -13.60 6.93
CA PHE A 155 -4.27 -13.75 5.92
C PHE A 155 -5.62 -13.40 6.55
N ILE A 156 -6.37 -12.50 5.92
CA ILE A 156 -7.72 -12.11 6.35
C ILE A 156 -8.68 -12.37 5.20
N GLY A 157 -9.79 -13.06 5.47
CA GLY A 157 -10.83 -13.28 4.47
C GLY A 157 -11.85 -14.31 4.92
N ASP A 158 -12.66 -14.79 3.98
CA ASP A 158 -13.66 -15.83 4.23
C ASP A 158 -13.73 -16.71 2.99
N LEU A 159 -13.20 -17.94 3.09
CA LEU A 159 -13.10 -18.87 1.96
C LEU A 159 -14.45 -19.18 1.33
N PHE A 160 -15.53 -19.13 2.12
CA PHE A 160 -16.89 -19.41 1.66
C PHE A 160 -17.55 -18.26 0.88
N GLN A 161 -16.85 -17.12 0.71
CA GLN A 161 -17.31 -16.03 -0.15
C GLN A 161 -16.96 -16.30 -1.61
N LEU A 162 -16.24 -15.40 -2.27
CA LEU A 162 -15.90 -15.56 -3.68
C LEU A 162 -14.56 -16.25 -3.83
N PRO A 163 -14.47 -17.31 -4.67
CA PRO A 163 -13.23 -18.00 -4.97
C PRO A 163 -12.31 -17.16 -5.86
N PRO A 164 -11.02 -17.55 -5.98
CA PRO A 164 -10.15 -16.96 -6.96
C PRO A 164 -10.67 -17.22 -8.39
N VAL A 165 -10.61 -16.21 -9.26
CA VAL A 165 -11.00 -16.36 -10.66
C VAL A 165 -9.84 -16.95 -11.46
N ILE A 166 -10.07 -18.10 -12.08
CA ILE A 166 -9.10 -18.81 -12.91
C ILE A 166 -9.75 -19.17 -14.24
N ARG A 167 -9.03 -18.96 -15.33
CA ARG A 167 -9.49 -19.34 -16.65
C ARG A 167 -9.22 -20.82 -16.90
N ASN A 168 -10.05 -21.48 -17.70
CA ASN A 168 -9.92 -22.90 -18.00
C ASN A 168 -8.53 -23.28 -18.56
N ASP A 169 -7.92 -22.41 -19.37
CA ASP A 169 -6.57 -22.61 -19.93
C ASP A 169 -5.45 -22.51 -18.88
N GLU A 170 -5.67 -21.75 -17.80
CA GLU A 170 -4.72 -21.64 -16.69
C GLU A 170 -4.86 -22.83 -15.72
N GLN A 171 -6.09 -23.31 -15.53
CA GLN A 171 -6.40 -24.40 -14.59
C GLN A 171 -5.68 -25.70 -14.95
N GLU A 172 -5.63 -26.06 -16.24
CA GLU A 172 -4.95 -27.29 -16.69
C GLU A 172 -3.45 -27.30 -16.37
N LEU A 173 -2.82 -26.12 -16.40
CA LEU A 173 -1.40 -25.98 -16.09
C LEU A 173 -1.16 -25.94 -14.57
N LEU A 174 -1.97 -25.19 -13.83
CA LEU A 174 -1.83 -25.03 -12.38
C LEU A 174 -2.10 -26.32 -11.60
N SER A 175 -3.01 -27.17 -12.08
CA SER A 175 -3.34 -28.45 -11.44
C SER A 175 -2.16 -29.43 -11.35
N ARG A 176 -1.09 -29.20 -12.13
CA ARG A 176 0.15 -29.98 -12.07
C ARG A 176 0.99 -29.67 -10.84
N TYR A 177 0.83 -28.48 -10.26
CA TYR A 177 1.64 -27.98 -9.14
C TYR A 177 0.84 -27.87 -7.85
N TYR A 178 -0.44 -27.53 -7.96
CA TYR A 178 -1.33 -27.25 -6.85
C TYR A 178 -2.52 -28.20 -6.86
N ALA A 179 -2.87 -28.76 -5.70
CA ALA A 179 -4.05 -29.62 -5.57
C ALA A 179 -5.35 -28.84 -5.80
N SER A 180 -5.35 -27.55 -5.45
CA SER A 180 -6.47 -26.63 -5.65
C SER A 180 -5.93 -25.20 -5.88
N PRO A 181 -6.74 -24.29 -6.42
CA PRO A 181 -6.28 -22.94 -6.72
C PRO A 181 -6.15 -22.02 -5.49
N TRP A 182 -6.61 -22.48 -4.33
CA TRP A 182 -6.69 -21.71 -3.11
C TRP A 182 -5.32 -21.41 -2.52
N PHE A 183 -5.17 -20.22 -1.91
CA PHE A 183 -3.90 -19.78 -1.33
C PHE A 183 -3.26 -20.78 -0.37
N TYR A 184 -4.05 -21.57 0.36
CA TYR A 184 -3.55 -22.55 1.35
C TYR A 184 -2.81 -23.73 0.71
N GLU A 185 -2.95 -23.96 -0.60
CA GLU A 185 -2.19 -24.96 -1.37
C GLU A 185 -0.83 -24.44 -1.87
N ALA A 186 -0.51 -23.17 -1.64
CA ALA A 186 0.76 -22.59 -2.07
C ALA A 186 1.95 -23.39 -1.51
N LEU A 187 2.98 -23.58 -2.34
CA LEU A 187 4.17 -24.34 -1.95
C LEU A 187 4.87 -23.68 -0.76
N ALA A 188 4.81 -22.35 -0.67
CA ALA A 188 5.33 -21.57 0.45
C ALA A 188 4.75 -21.95 1.82
N LEU A 189 3.53 -22.52 1.86
CA LEU A 189 2.83 -22.87 3.10
C LEU A 189 2.93 -24.35 3.49
N LYS A 190 3.45 -25.22 2.62
CA LYS A 190 3.50 -26.68 2.88
C LYS A 190 4.17 -27.07 4.21
N ASN A 191 5.26 -26.38 4.55
CA ASN A 191 6.01 -26.63 5.79
C ASN A 191 5.65 -25.68 6.94
N ASN A 192 4.85 -24.64 6.67
CA ASN A 192 4.51 -23.58 7.61
C ASN A 192 3.03 -23.20 7.46
N GLN A 193 2.15 -24.15 7.76
CA GLN A 193 0.71 -23.88 7.66
C GLN A 193 0.28 -22.76 8.62
N PRO A 194 -0.59 -21.85 8.18
CA PRO A 194 -1.08 -20.78 9.02
C PRO A 194 -1.98 -21.31 10.13
N VAL A 195 -1.91 -20.70 11.31
CA VAL A 195 -2.85 -20.99 12.40
C VAL A 195 -4.22 -20.43 12.05
N TYR A 196 -5.21 -21.31 12.05
CA TYR A 196 -6.60 -20.98 11.74
C TYR A 196 -7.30 -20.38 12.97
N ILE A 197 -7.79 -19.15 12.83
CA ILE A 197 -8.57 -18.46 13.87
C ILE A 197 -9.88 -18.00 13.23
N GLU A 198 -11.01 -18.45 13.76
CA GLU A 198 -12.33 -18.10 13.26
C GLU A 198 -13.06 -17.17 14.24
N LEU A 199 -13.57 -16.05 13.70
CA LEU A 199 -14.41 -15.14 14.46
C LEU A 199 -15.87 -15.63 14.41
N ASP A 200 -16.43 -15.97 15.57
CA ASP A 200 -17.79 -16.53 15.66
C ASP A 200 -18.89 -15.47 15.78
N LYS A 201 -18.60 -14.36 16.47
CA LYS A 201 -19.61 -13.34 16.76
C LYS A 201 -19.95 -12.51 15.52
N ILE A 202 -21.17 -12.70 15.02
CA ILE A 202 -21.77 -11.93 13.92
C ILE A 202 -22.32 -10.61 14.47
N TYR A 203 -22.00 -9.50 13.81
CA TYR A 203 -22.50 -8.16 14.19
C TYR A 203 -23.49 -7.57 13.16
N ARG A 204 -23.60 -8.15 11.95
CA ARG A 204 -24.41 -7.60 10.86
C ARG A 204 -25.88 -8.04 10.96
N GLN A 205 -26.09 -9.35 11.09
CA GLN A 205 -27.44 -9.92 11.13
C GLN A 205 -28.03 -9.81 12.53
N GLN A 206 -29.34 -9.54 12.58
CA GLN A 206 -30.08 -9.36 13.84
C GLN A 206 -31.03 -10.52 14.14
N ASP A 207 -31.27 -11.40 13.16
CA ASP A 207 -32.23 -12.51 13.22
C ASP A 207 -31.50 -13.86 13.28
N ASP A 208 -31.76 -14.62 14.36
CA ASP A 208 -31.16 -15.94 14.59
C ASP A 208 -31.57 -16.97 13.53
N ALA A 209 -32.81 -16.92 13.03
CA ALA A 209 -33.27 -17.82 11.97
C ALA A 209 -32.52 -17.55 10.68
N PHE A 210 -32.36 -16.27 10.32
CA PHE A 210 -31.58 -15.89 9.13
C PHE A 210 -30.09 -16.22 9.28
N ILE A 211 -29.52 -16.03 10.47
CA ILE A 211 -28.14 -16.45 10.77
C ILE A 211 -27.97 -17.95 10.58
N SER A 212 -28.93 -18.76 11.03
CA SER A 212 -28.91 -20.22 10.86
C SER A 212 -28.93 -20.60 9.38
N ILE A 213 -29.84 -20.02 8.59
CA ILE A 213 -29.92 -20.27 7.14
C ILE A 213 -28.61 -19.90 6.44
N LEU A 214 -28.04 -18.72 6.75
CA LEU A 214 -26.76 -18.28 6.18
C LEU A 214 -25.60 -19.22 6.55
N ASN A 215 -25.59 -19.75 7.78
CA ASN A 215 -24.59 -20.73 8.22
C ASN A 215 -24.75 -22.07 7.51
N ASN A 216 -25.99 -22.55 7.37
CA ASN A 216 -26.29 -23.77 6.63
C ASN A 216 -25.89 -23.64 5.16
N LEU A 217 -26.12 -22.47 4.56
CA LEU A 217 -25.72 -22.16 3.20
C LEU A 217 -24.19 -22.09 3.07
N ARG A 218 -23.49 -21.45 4.02
CA ARG A 218 -22.03 -21.39 4.09
C ARG A 218 -21.39 -22.79 4.16
N ASN A 219 -21.94 -23.66 5.00
CA ASN A 219 -21.39 -25.00 5.23
C ASN A 219 -21.94 -26.06 4.24
N SER A 220 -22.79 -25.64 3.29
CA SER A 220 -23.68 -26.48 2.46
C SER A 220 -24.26 -27.68 3.21
N THR A 221 -24.95 -27.36 4.29
CA THR A 221 -25.86 -28.22 5.06
C THR A 221 -27.29 -27.67 4.98
N ILE A 222 -27.61 -26.95 3.88
CA ILE A 222 -28.92 -26.33 3.67
C ILE A 222 -30.01 -27.41 3.60
N THR A 223 -31.08 -27.20 4.36
CA THR A 223 -32.21 -28.11 4.43
C THR A 223 -33.32 -27.67 3.47
N SER A 224 -34.26 -28.58 3.15
CA SER A 224 -35.44 -28.23 2.35
C SER A 224 -36.27 -27.13 3.02
N ALA A 225 -36.36 -27.14 4.35
CA ALA A 225 -37.05 -26.10 5.13
C ALA A 225 -36.37 -24.72 5.01
N ASP A 226 -35.03 -24.67 4.97
CA ASP A 226 -34.30 -23.42 4.73
C ASP A 226 -34.61 -22.86 3.34
N ILE A 227 -34.66 -23.72 2.32
CA ILE A 227 -34.97 -23.33 0.94
C ILE A 227 -36.42 -22.87 0.80
N GLU A 228 -37.37 -23.54 1.45
CA GLU A 228 -38.77 -23.11 1.51
C GLU A 228 -38.90 -21.73 2.18
N THR A 229 -38.17 -21.52 3.28
CA THR A 229 -38.15 -20.23 3.98
C THR A 229 -37.60 -19.13 3.07
N LEU A 230 -36.49 -19.37 2.36
CA LEU A 230 -35.96 -18.40 1.40
C LEU A 230 -36.94 -18.16 0.24
N ASN A 231 -37.52 -19.23 -0.32
CA ASN A 231 -38.44 -19.14 -1.46
C ASN A 231 -39.79 -18.51 -1.10
N SER A 232 -40.15 -18.43 0.18
CA SER A 232 -41.30 -17.64 0.64
C SER A 232 -41.12 -16.14 0.38
N CYS A 233 -39.87 -15.66 0.26
CA CYS A 233 -39.54 -14.26 -0.05
C CYS A 233 -39.57 -13.95 -1.56
N TYR A 234 -40.08 -14.86 -2.39
CA TYR A 234 -40.24 -14.66 -3.83
C TYR A 234 -41.36 -13.66 -4.15
N HIS A 235 -41.05 -12.70 -5.03
CA HIS A 235 -42.00 -11.69 -5.49
C HIS A 235 -42.13 -11.69 -7.02
N THR A 236 -43.32 -11.38 -7.53
CA THR A 236 -43.56 -11.23 -8.98
C THR A 236 -42.93 -9.95 -9.53
N ALA A 237 -42.80 -9.86 -10.86
CA ALA A 237 -42.25 -8.66 -11.50
C ALA A 237 -43.05 -7.40 -11.15
N GLU A 238 -44.39 -7.46 -11.11
CA GLU A 238 -45.21 -6.30 -10.76
C GLU A 238 -45.02 -5.86 -9.31
N GLN A 239 -44.85 -6.81 -8.39
CA GLN A 239 -44.58 -6.51 -6.98
C GLN A 239 -43.21 -5.85 -6.79
N ILE A 240 -42.21 -6.25 -7.59
CA ILE A 240 -40.86 -5.68 -7.55
C ILE A 240 -40.84 -4.26 -8.12
N GLU A 241 -41.59 -3.97 -9.18
CA GLU A 241 -41.68 -2.62 -9.76
C GLU A 241 -42.27 -1.58 -8.80
N GLY A 242 -43.13 -1.99 -7.87
CA GLY A 242 -43.67 -1.13 -6.82
C GLY A 242 -42.69 -0.81 -5.70
N LEU A 243 -41.55 -1.50 -5.61
CA LEU A 243 -40.57 -1.28 -4.55
C LEU A 243 -39.72 -0.05 -4.85
N ARG A 244 -39.72 0.90 -3.92
CA ARG A 244 -38.82 2.06 -3.93
C ARG A 244 -37.71 1.88 -2.91
N GLU A 245 -36.58 2.55 -3.15
CA GLU A 245 -35.41 2.55 -2.24
C GLU A 245 -34.81 1.15 -2.02
N VAL A 246 -34.88 0.29 -3.04
CA VAL A 246 -34.32 -1.06 -3.00
C VAL A 246 -33.27 -1.20 -4.08
N ILE A 247 -32.14 -1.83 -3.74
CA ILE A 247 -31.07 -2.15 -4.68
C ILE A 247 -31.21 -3.58 -5.20
N THR A 248 -30.90 -3.79 -6.49
CA THR A 248 -30.88 -5.12 -7.11
C THR A 248 -29.46 -5.68 -7.15
N LEU A 249 -29.23 -6.85 -6.54
CA LEU A 249 -27.97 -7.59 -6.66
C LEU A 249 -28.09 -8.61 -7.79
N THR A 250 -27.22 -8.48 -8.79
CA THR A 250 -27.18 -9.38 -9.96
C THR A 250 -25.84 -10.10 -10.07
N THR A 251 -25.79 -11.18 -10.85
CA THR A 251 -24.57 -11.99 -10.99
C THR A 251 -23.56 -11.42 -11.99
N HIS A 252 -23.98 -10.61 -12.96
CA HIS A 252 -23.15 -10.15 -14.09
C HIS A 252 -23.12 -8.62 -14.22
N ASN A 253 -21.95 -8.07 -14.57
CA ASN A 253 -21.77 -6.61 -14.71
C ASN A 253 -22.71 -6.01 -15.76
N TYR A 254 -22.83 -6.64 -16.93
CA TYR A 254 -23.70 -6.13 -18.01
C TYR A 254 -25.16 -5.96 -17.57
N LYS A 255 -25.69 -6.86 -16.73
CA LYS A 255 -27.06 -6.76 -16.21
C LYS A 255 -27.21 -5.56 -15.27
N ALA A 256 -26.25 -5.39 -14.35
CA ALA A 256 -26.28 -4.25 -13.43
C ALA A 256 -26.16 -2.92 -14.18
N ASP A 257 -25.26 -2.83 -15.15
CA ASP A 257 -25.06 -1.63 -15.95
C ASP A 257 -26.28 -1.30 -16.81
N GLN A 258 -26.92 -2.32 -17.42
CA GLN A 258 -28.15 -2.16 -18.17
C GLN A 258 -29.31 -1.64 -17.30
N LEU A 259 -29.51 -2.22 -16.12
CA LEU A 259 -30.57 -1.78 -15.19
C LEU A 259 -30.35 -0.35 -14.72
N ASN A 260 -29.12 0.00 -14.34
CA ASN A 260 -28.79 1.36 -13.93
C ASN A 260 -29.02 2.36 -15.08
N ARG A 261 -28.60 2.01 -16.30
CA ARG A 261 -28.74 2.89 -17.46
C ARG A 261 -30.20 3.07 -17.88
N GLN A 262 -30.97 1.99 -17.96
CA GLN A 262 -32.41 2.07 -18.24
C GLN A 262 -33.15 2.92 -17.21
N ALA A 263 -32.86 2.74 -15.92
CA ALA A 263 -33.49 3.51 -14.86
C ALA A 263 -33.12 5.01 -14.94
N LEU A 264 -31.86 5.33 -15.26
CA LEU A 264 -31.41 6.71 -15.46
C LEU A 264 -32.02 7.34 -16.73
N ASP A 265 -32.12 6.60 -17.82
CA ASP A 265 -32.69 7.06 -19.10
C ASP A 265 -34.19 7.34 -18.98
N ASN A 266 -34.90 6.56 -18.16
CA ASN A 266 -36.33 6.76 -17.88
C ASN A 266 -36.64 8.04 -17.09
N LEU A 267 -35.65 8.66 -16.44
CA LEU A 267 -35.82 9.95 -15.78
C LEU A 267 -35.86 11.06 -16.83
N LYS A 268 -36.99 11.78 -16.89
CA LYS A 268 -37.26 12.90 -17.81
C LYS A 268 -36.53 14.20 -17.45
N THR A 269 -35.80 14.21 -16.34
CA THR A 269 -35.06 15.35 -15.81
C THR A 269 -33.73 15.53 -16.55
N LYS A 270 -33.16 16.73 -16.49
CA LYS A 270 -31.91 17.08 -17.16
C LYS A 270 -30.75 16.28 -16.57
N ALA A 271 -29.85 15.78 -17.42
CA ALA A 271 -28.61 15.13 -16.99
C ALA A 271 -27.56 16.18 -16.59
N HIS A 272 -26.89 15.92 -15.48
CA HIS A 272 -25.76 16.69 -14.97
C HIS A 272 -24.54 15.78 -14.88
N TYR A 273 -23.38 16.30 -15.26
CA TYR A 273 -22.12 15.57 -15.28
C TYR A 273 -21.14 16.20 -14.32
N PHE A 274 -20.54 15.37 -13.46
CA PHE A 274 -19.56 15.81 -12.47
C PHE A 274 -18.23 15.12 -12.74
N GLU A 275 -17.19 15.90 -13.02
CA GLU A 275 -15.83 15.39 -13.26
C GLU A 275 -15.04 15.23 -11.96
N ALA A 276 -14.31 14.13 -11.87
CA ALA A 276 -13.40 13.86 -10.76
C ALA A 276 -12.13 14.69 -10.90
N VAL A 277 -11.62 15.18 -9.77
CA VAL A 277 -10.35 15.90 -9.70
C VAL A 277 -9.24 14.91 -9.37
N LEU A 278 -8.31 14.73 -10.31
CA LEU A 278 -7.15 13.86 -10.17
C LEU A 278 -5.90 14.69 -9.95
N ASP A 279 -5.09 14.29 -8.95
CA ASP A 279 -3.76 14.88 -8.70
C ASP A 279 -2.74 13.74 -8.52
N GLY A 280 -1.57 13.83 -9.15
CA GLY A 280 -0.52 12.81 -9.08
C GLY A 280 -0.87 11.45 -9.74
N GLU A 281 -0.29 10.37 -9.20
CA GLU A 281 -0.44 9.01 -9.74
C GLU A 281 -1.65 8.28 -9.14
N PHE A 282 -2.73 8.14 -9.91
CA PHE A 282 -3.92 7.37 -9.52
C PHE A 282 -4.41 6.47 -10.68
N PRO A 283 -4.05 5.18 -10.70
CA PRO A 283 -4.46 4.23 -11.74
C PRO A 283 -5.98 4.04 -11.85
N GLU A 284 -6.49 3.97 -13.09
CA GLU A 284 -7.93 3.80 -13.39
C GLU A 284 -8.55 2.56 -12.74
N SER A 285 -7.78 1.46 -12.63
CA SER A 285 -8.22 0.22 -11.98
C SER A 285 -8.51 0.38 -10.48
N MET A 286 -8.04 1.47 -9.87
CA MET A 286 -8.29 1.80 -8.46
C MET A 286 -9.37 2.86 -8.29
N TYR A 287 -9.98 3.37 -9.37
CA TYR A 287 -11.02 4.39 -9.27
C TYR A 287 -12.18 3.91 -8.38
N PRO A 288 -12.42 4.60 -7.25
CA PRO A 288 -13.43 4.17 -6.29
C PRO A 288 -14.83 4.37 -6.87
N VAL A 289 -15.01 5.42 -7.69
CA VAL A 289 -16.23 5.80 -8.40
C VAL A 289 -15.92 6.14 -9.86
N GLN A 290 -16.96 6.34 -10.67
CA GLN A 290 -16.76 6.75 -12.06
C GLN A 290 -16.10 8.14 -12.08
N PRO A 291 -15.08 8.37 -12.94
CA PRO A 291 -14.42 9.66 -13.03
C PRO A 291 -15.39 10.75 -13.48
N GLN A 292 -16.19 10.46 -14.50
CA GLN A 292 -17.34 11.27 -14.90
C GLN A 292 -18.61 10.64 -14.31
N LEU A 293 -19.26 11.34 -13.39
CA LEU A 293 -20.48 10.89 -12.75
C LEU A 293 -21.70 11.57 -13.39
N GLU A 294 -22.58 10.79 -13.99
CA GLU A 294 -23.86 11.27 -14.54
C GLU A 294 -24.97 11.14 -13.49
N LEU A 295 -25.66 12.25 -13.19
CA LEU A 295 -26.79 12.30 -12.28
C LEU A 295 -27.98 13.03 -12.89
N LYS A 296 -29.17 12.65 -12.42
CA LYS A 296 -30.46 13.28 -12.73
C LYS A 296 -31.26 13.41 -11.44
N GLU A 297 -32.12 14.42 -11.35
CA GLU A 297 -33.09 14.50 -10.25
C GLU A 297 -34.00 13.26 -10.28
N GLY A 298 -34.17 12.61 -9.13
CA GLY A 298 -34.82 11.31 -8.99
C GLY A 298 -33.89 10.10 -9.10
N ALA A 299 -32.60 10.28 -9.36
CA ALA A 299 -31.66 9.16 -9.47
C ALA A 299 -31.44 8.48 -8.11
N GLN A 300 -31.47 7.14 -8.09
CA GLN A 300 -31.13 6.35 -6.91
C GLN A 300 -29.62 6.13 -6.86
N ILE A 301 -29.00 6.54 -5.76
CA ILE A 301 -27.56 6.47 -5.53
C ILE A 301 -27.25 5.67 -4.26
N MET A 302 -26.00 5.26 -4.14
CA MET A 302 -25.47 4.59 -2.96
C MET A 302 -24.12 5.20 -2.57
N PHE A 303 -23.93 5.44 -1.29
CA PHE A 303 -22.64 5.85 -0.75
C PHE A 303 -21.62 4.71 -0.79
N VAL A 304 -20.40 4.99 -1.25
CA VAL A 304 -19.30 4.01 -1.32
C VAL A 304 -18.27 4.16 -0.19
N ARG A 305 -18.49 5.10 0.73
CA ARG A 305 -17.60 5.40 1.86
C ARG A 305 -18.44 5.59 3.13
N ASN A 306 -17.82 5.39 4.29
CA ASN A 306 -18.40 5.83 5.55
C ASN A 306 -18.17 7.32 5.74
N ASP A 307 -19.16 8.02 6.29
CA ASP A 307 -19.04 9.44 6.63
C ASP A 307 -17.88 9.64 7.62
N THR A 308 -17.01 10.59 7.28
CA THR A 308 -15.83 10.95 8.08
C THR A 308 -16.16 11.98 9.15
N ASN A 309 -17.33 12.62 9.08
CA ASN A 309 -17.79 13.59 10.05
C ASN A 309 -18.22 12.94 11.37
N PHE A 310 -18.21 13.75 12.44
CA PHE A 310 -18.53 13.31 13.79
C PHE A 310 -19.96 12.75 13.93
N GLU A 311 -20.89 13.26 13.12
CA GLU A 311 -22.31 12.87 13.11
C GLU A 311 -22.58 11.52 12.42
N LYS A 312 -21.63 10.99 11.62
CA LYS A 312 -21.72 9.72 10.89
C LYS A 312 -23.07 9.49 10.19
N LYS A 313 -23.49 10.43 9.35
CA LYS A 313 -24.83 10.45 8.70
C LYS A 313 -25.06 9.32 7.72
N TYR A 314 -23.99 8.80 7.11
CA TYR A 314 -24.07 7.67 6.19
C TYR A 314 -22.94 6.67 6.38
N PHE A 315 -23.17 5.47 5.87
CA PHE A 315 -22.20 4.39 5.83
C PHE A 315 -22.12 3.83 4.41
N ASN A 316 -21.03 3.11 4.12
CA ASN A 316 -20.81 2.47 2.84
C ASN A 316 -21.93 1.43 2.56
N GLY A 317 -22.69 1.64 1.50
CA GLY A 317 -23.89 0.87 1.14
C GLY A 317 -25.22 1.58 1.40
N LYS A 318 -25.23 2.73 2.10
CA LYS A 318 -26.47 3.49 2.35
C LYS A 318 -27.03 4.04 1.04
N LEU A 319 -28.33 3.84 0.80
CA LEU A 319 -29.05 4.36 -0.36
C LEU A 319 -29.57 5.77 -0.11
N ALA A 320 -29.65 6.55 -1.18
CA ALA A 320 -30.28 7.87 -1.18
C ALA A 320 -30.87 8.18 -2.57
N THR A 321 -31.76 9.16 -2.64
CA THR A 321 -32.36 9.63 -3.90
C THR A 321 -32.02 11.09 -4.12
N VAL A 322 -31.54 11.43 -5.32
CA VAL A 322 -31.24 12.82 -5.69
C VAL A 322 -32.53 13.63 -5.77
N THR A 323 -32.60 14.73 -5.03
CA THR A 323 -33.78 15.61 -5.00
C THR A 323 -33.60 16.86 -5.83
N ARG A 324 -32.45 17.51 -5.71
CA ARG A 324 -32.16 18.79 -6.38
C ARG A 324 -30.70 18.86 -6.78
N ILE A 325 -30.44 19.41 -7.97
CA ILE A 325 -29.09 19.68 -8.46
C ILE A 325 -28.98 21.16 -8.86
N GLU A 326 -28.09 21.89 -8.22
CA GLU A 326 -27.84 23.33 -8.47
C GLU A 326 -26.34 23.54 -8.69
N GLU A 327 -25.92 23.80 -9.93
CA GLU A 327 -24.50 23.99 -10.28
C GLU A 327 -23.61 22.85 -9.74
N ASP A 328 -22.84 23.11 -8.68
CA ASP A 328 -21.96 22.16 -8.00
C ASP A 328 -22.56 21.54 -6.72
N GLU A 329 -23.77 21.95 -6.32
CA GLU A 329 -24.47 21.42 -5.16
C GLU A 329 -25.47 20.33 -5.54
N VAL A 330 -25.34 19.17 -4.89
CA VAL A 330 -26.25 18.03 -5.07
C VAL A 330 -26.90 17.71 -3.74
N TRP A 331 -28.22 17.79 -3.70
CA TRP A 331 -29.03 17.44 -2.53
C TRP A 331 -29.69 16.08 -2.72
N VAL A 332 -29.68 15.27 -1.66
CA VAL A 332 -30.25 13.93 -1.64
C VAL A 332 -31.14 13.74 -0.42
N HIS A 333 -32.14 12.88 -0.55
CA HIS A 333 -32.89 12.34 0.60
C HIS A 333 -32.36 10.96 0.94
N MET A 334 -32.01 10.77 2.22
CA MET A 334 -31.57 9.47 2.72
C MET A 334 -32.70 8.45 2.67
N ALA A 335 -32.43 7.24 2.19
CA ALA A 335 -33.43 6.17 2.16
C ALA A 335 -33.91 5.81 3.57
N GLY A 336 -35.22 5.62 3.73
CA GLY A 336 -35.90 5.33 4.98
C GLY A 336 -36.17 6.53 5.89
N THR A 337 -35.18 7.41 6.14
CA THR A 337 -35.39 8.58 7.01
C THR A 337 -35.93 9.80 6.25
N HIS A 338 -35.70 9.84 4.93
CA HIS A 338 -36.00 10.98 4.05
C HIS A 338 -35.41 12.31 4.52
N GLU A 339 -34.36 12.26 5.35
CA GLU A 339 -33.65 13.45 5.78
C GLU A 339 -32.87 14.04 4.60
N PRO A 340 -32.94 15.37 4.39
CA PRO A 340 -32.16 16.04 3.36
C PRO A 340 -30.69 16.06 3.75
N TYR A 341 -29.82 15.78 2.78
CA TYR A 341 -28.37 15.81 2.94
C TYR A 341 -27.72 16.40 1.70
N GLN A 342 -26.82 17.35 1.89
CA GLN A 342 -26.00 17.91 0.82
C GLN A 342 -24.77 17.03 0.62
N LEU A 343 -24.56 16.55 -0.62
CA LEU A 343 -23.38 15.77 -0.95
C LEU A 343 -22.13 16.64 -0.91
N THR A 344 -21.09 16.11 -0.28
CA THR A 344 -19.75 16.69 -0.31
C THR A 344 -18.82 15.80 -1.13
N ARG A 345 -17.90 16.42 -1.88
CA ARG A 345 -16.83 15.68 -2.54
C ARG A 345 -15.89 15.10 -1.49
N GLU A 346 -15.41 13.90 -1.74
CA GLU A 346 -14.52 13.16 -0.86
C GLU A 346 -13.22 12.88 -1.60
N ARG A 347 -12.10 12.94 -0.86
CA ARG A 347 -10.77 12.68 -1.39
C ARG A 347 -10.29 11.28 -1.00
N TRP A 348 -9.93 10.48 -2.00
CA TRP A 348 -9.23 9.20 -1.84
C TRP A 348 -7.76 9.39 -2.17
N GLU A 349 -6.92 8.72 -1.39
CA GLU A 349 -5.47 8.82 -1.52
C GLU A 349 -4.91 7.48 -2.01
N ASN A 350 -4.14 7.53 -3.09
CA ASN A 350 -3.29 6.42 -3.49
C ASN A 350 -1.96 6.55 -2.75
N LYS A 351 -1.66 5.55 -1.92
CA LYS A 351 -0.52 5.57 -1.02
C LYS A 351 0.56 4.61 -1.50
N LYS A 352 1.79 4.92 -1.10
CA LYS A 352 2.97 4.11 -1.35
C LYS A 352 3.75 3.96 -0.07
N TYR A 353 4.09 2.73 0.29
CA TYR A 353 5.03 2.50 1.38
C TYR A 353 6.43 2.94 0.97
N SER A 354 7.07 3.69 1.86
CA SER A 354 8.45 4.16 1.79
C SER A 354 9.13 3.98 3.14
N VAL A 355 10.45 4.05 3.18
CA VAL A 355 11.21 4.00 4.43
C VAL A 355 11.96 5.32 4.58
N ASP A 356 11.80 5.99 5.71
CA ASP A 356 12.49 7.25 5.99
C ASP A 356 14.02 7.04 5.91
N LYS A 357 14.72 7.94 5.22
CA LYS A 357 16.19 7.88 5.11
C LYS A 357 16.88 8.23 6.43
N ALA A 358 16.25 9.04 7.27
CA ALA A 358 16.81 9.51 8.53
C ALA A 358 16.55 8.52 9.65
N ASN A 359 15.31 8.06 9.84
CA ASN A 359 14.92 7.24 11.00
C ASN A 359 14.55 5.79 10.65
N HIS A 360 14.57 5.43 9.36
CA HIS A 360 14.24 4.08 8.88
C HIS A 360 12.85 3.56 9.30
N VAL A 361 11.95 4.48 9.62
CA VAL A 361 10.55 4.21 9.93
C VAL A 361 9.78 4.00 8.62
N LEU A 362 8.91 2.99 8.61
CA LEU A 362 7.97 2.76 7.52
C LEU A 362 6.97 3.91 7.48
N ASN A 363 6.94 4.63 6.36
CA ASN A 363 6.05 5.77 6.14
C ASN A 363 5.13 5.51 4.95
N GLU A 364 3.92 6.04 5.03
CA GLU A 364 2.98 6.10 3.91
C GLU A 364 3.13 7.44 3.19
N GLU A 365 3.44 7.39 1.90
CA GLU A 365 3.50 8.56 1.03
C GLU A 365 2.30 8.57 0.08
N VAL A 366 1.52 9.66 0.10
CA VAL A 366 0.46 9.88 -0.88
C VAL A 366 1.10 10.26 -2.22
N ILE A 367 0.96 9.40 -3.22
CA ILE A 367 1.52 9.58 -4.58
C ILE A 367 0.50 10.15 -5.56
N GLY A 368 -0.79 10.06 -5.21
CA GLY A 368 -1.86 10.67 -5.97
C GLY A 368 -3.16 10.70 -5.18
N SER A 369 -4.11 11.47 -5.66
CA SER A 369 -5.45 11.55 -5.10
C SER A 369 -6.52 11.62 -6.17
N PHE A 370 -7.66 11.06 -5.84
CA PHE A 370 -8.89 11.11 -6.61
C PHE A 370 -9.93 11.82 -5.75
N GLU A 371 -10.60 12.84 -6.27
CA GLU A 371 -11.64 13.58 -5.54
C GLU A 371 -12.93 13.65 -6.35
N GLN A 372 -14.03 13.20 -5.75
CA GLN A 372 -15.36 13.10 -6.38
C GLN A 372 -16.42 12.89 -5.30
N PHE A 373 -17.70 13.04 -5.63
CA PHE A 373 -18.77 12.60 -4.75
C PHE A 373 -18.67 11.09 -4.44
N PRO A 374 -18.78 10.67 -3.15
CA PRO A 374 -18.60 9.28 -2.71
C PRO A 374 -19.82 8.42 -3.01
N ILE A 375 -20.33 8.48 -4.24
CA ILE A 375 -21.60 7.85 -4.63
C ILE A 375 -21.49 7.12 -5.98
N LYS A 376 -22.40 6.18 -6.19
CA LYS A 376 -22.65 5.52 -7.48
C LYS A 376 -24.14 5.35 -7.71
N LEU A 377 -24.56 5.24 -8.97
CA LEU A 377 -25.89 4.78 -9.31
C LEU A 377 -26.15 3.39 -8.71
N ALA A 378 -27.34 3.20 -8.16
CA ALA A 378 -27.61 2.11 -7.24
C ALA A 378 -28.99 1.47 -7.42
N TRP A 379 -29.52 1.43 -8.64
CA TRP A 379 -30.65 0.53 -8.94
C TRP A 379 -30.19 -0.91 -8.98
N ALA A 380 -28.97 -1.16 -9.47
CA ALA A 380 -28.38 -2.48 -9.49
C ALA A 380 -26.86 -2.47 -9.23
N ILE A 381 -26.38 -3.53 -8.59
CA ILE A 381 -24.96 -3.81 -8.39
C ILE A 381 -24.69 -5.29 -8.59
N THR A 382 -23.46 -5.66 -8.93
CA THR A 382 -23.09 -7.07 -8.97
C THR A 382 -22.79 -7.61 -7.57
N VAL A 383 -23.04 -8.90 -7.37
CA VAL A 383 -22.68 -9.61 -6.12
C VAL A 383 -21.19 -9.44 -5.78
N HIS A 384 -20.31 -9.42 -6.78
CA HIS A 384 -18.88 -9.19 -6.59
C HIS A 384 -18.60 -7.80 -6.01
N LYS A 385 -19.24 -6.76 -6.55
CA LYS A 385 -19.05 -5.38 -6.09
C LYS A 385 -19.81 -5.07 -4.79
N SER A 386 -20.75 -5.93 -4.38
CA SER A 386 -21.46 -5.80 -3.11
C SER A 386 -20.71 -6.40 -1.92
N GLN A 387 -19.61 -7.11 -2.15
CA GLN A 387 -18.83 -7.73 -1.08
C GLN A 387 -18.36 -6.67 -0.07
N GLY A 388 -18.52 -6.97 1.22
CA GLY A 388 -18.26 -6.02 2.31
C GLY A 388 -19.38 -5.02 2.59
N LEU A 389 -20.31 -4.77 1.66
CA LEU A 389 -21.45 -3.86 1.85
C LEU A 389 -22.54 -4.48 2.73
N THR A 390 -23.41 -3.63 3.28
CA THR A 390 -24.57 -4.03 4.09
C THR A 390 -25.81 -3.29 3.61
N PHE A 391 -26.91 -4.01 3.41
CA PHE A 391 -28.19 -3.48 2.97
C PHE A 391 -29.30 -3.82 3.95
N ASP A 392 -30.24 -2.90 4.13
CA ASP A 392 -31.46 -3.15 4.90
C ASP A 392 -32.48 -3.95 4.07
N LYS A 393 -32.63 -3.60 2.79
CA LYS A 393 -33.52 -4.28 1.84
C LYS A 393 -32.86 -4.41 0.47
N ALA A 394 -32.97 -5.56 -0.17
CA ALA A 394 -32.38 -5.79 -1.49
C ALA A 394 -33.13 -6.85 -2.29
N ILE A 395 -33.21 -6.64 -3.60
CA ILE A 395 -33.69 -7.62 -4.57
C ILE A 395 -32.50 -8.48 -4.99
N ILE A 396 -32.62 -9.79 -4.83
CA ILE A 396 -31.56 -10.75 -5.15
C ILE A 396 -31.96 -11.50 -6.43
N ASP A 397 -31.16 -11.32 -7.49
CA ASP A 397 -31.24 -12.04 -8.75
C ASP A 397 -30.01 -12.97 -8.89
N VAL A 398 -30.17 -14.19 -8.39
CA VAL A 398 -29.12 -15.22 -8.34
C VAL A 398 -29.45 -16.47 -9.15
N ALA A 399 -30.50 -16.45 -9.98
CA ALA A 399 -30.84 -17.59 -10.86
C ALA A 399 -29.68 -18.01 -11.76
N SER A 400 -28.85 -17.05 -12.18
CA SER A 400 -27.66 -17.28 -13.02
C SER A 400 -26.36 -17.23 -12.22
N ALA A 401 -26.35 -17.68 -10.96
CA ALA A 401 -25.11 -17.79 -10.20
C ALA A 401 -24.24 -18.90 -10.79
N PHE A 402 -22.96 -18.59 -11.02
CA PHE A 402 -22.01 -19.46 -11.73
C PHE A 402 -20.77 -19.78 -10.90
N ALA A 403 -20.56 -19.07 -9.80
CA ALA A 403 -19.44 -19.26 -8.90
C ALA A 403 -19.93 -19.75 -7.53
N ASP A 404 -19.17 -20.66 -6.94
CA ASP A 404 -19.40 -21.14 -5.58
C ASP A 404 -19.41 -19.97 -4.59
N GLY A 405 -20.29 -20.02 -3.59
CA GLY A 405 -20.43 -18.96 -2.59
C GLY A 405 -21.09 -17.66 -3.07
N GLN A 406 -21.38 -17.49 -4.37
CA GLN A 406 -22.00 -16.26 -4.89
C GLN A 406 -23.41 -16.02 -4.27
N VAL A 407 -24.20 -17.07 -4.08
CA VAL A 407 -25.51 -16.98 -3.39
C VAL A 407 -25.31 -16.57 -1.93
N TYR A 408 -24.33 -17.16 -1.23
CA TYR A 408 -23.99 -16.81 0.15
C TYR A 408 -23.60 -15.34 0.28
N VAL A 409 -22.76 -14.85 -0.62
CA VAL A 409 -22.30 -13.46 -0.62
C VAL A 409 -23.48 -12.52 -0.80
N ALA A 410 -24.37 -12.81 -1.75
CA ALA A 410 -25.56 -12.00 -2.02
C ALA A 410 -26.50 -11.91 -0.81
N LEU A 411 -26.87 -13.05 -0.22
CA LEU A 411 -27.79 -13.09 0.93
C LEU A 411 -27.15 -12.50 2.19
N SER A 412 -25.86 -12.74 2.43
CA SER A 412 -25.13 -12.23 3.60
C SER A 412 -24.91 -10.70 3.61
N ARG A 413 -25.34 -9.98 2.57
CA ARG A 413 -25.36 -8.51 2.56
C ARG A 413 -26.52 -7.94 3.36
N LEU A 414 -27.59 -8.71 3.56
CA LEU A 414 -28.79 -8.27 4.27
C LEU A 414 -28.63 -8.39 5.79
N ARG A 415 -29.36 -7.52 6.52
CA ARG A 415 -29.42 -7.55 8.00
C ARG A 415 -30.47 -8.53 8.55
N SER A 416 -31.58 -8.72 7.83
CA SER A 416 -32.70 -9.58 8.23
C SER A 416 -33.32 -10.28 7.03
N LEU A 417 -34.10 -11.33 7.29
CA LEU A 417 -34.87 -12.04 6.26
C LEU A 417 -35.98 -11.16 5.66
N GLU A 418 -36.58 -10.26 6.45
CA GLU A 418 -37.62 -9.32 5.98
C GLU A 418 -37.12 -8.38 4.86
N GLY A 419 -35.83 -8.07 4.86
CA GLY A 419 -35.19 -7.27 3.82
C GLY A 419 -34.94 -8.02 2.50
N LEU A 420 -35.13 -9.35 2.48
CA LEU A 420 -34.88 -10.18 1.31
C LEU A 420 -36.05 -10.15 0.34
N VAL A 421 -35.78 -9.78 -0.91
CA VAL A 421 -36.72 -9.96 -2.01
C VAL A 421 -36.06 -10.83 -3.07
N LEU A 422 -36.62 -12.00 -3.37
CA LEU A 422 -36.12 -12.86 -4.42
C LEU A 422 -36.82 -12.58 -5.75
N ARG A 423 -36.04 -12.27 -6.78
CA ARG A 423 -36.54 -12.15 -8.17
C ARG A 423 -36.79 -13.52 -8.81
N SER A 424 -36.10 -14.54 -8.31
CA SER A 424 -36.16 -15.91 -8.80
C SER A 424 -36.06 -16.86 -7.63
N LYS A 425 -36.81 -17.97 -7.66
CA LYS A 425 -36.68 -19.04 -6.65
C LYS A 425 -35.26 -19.61 -6.65
N ILE A 426 -34.74 -19.90 -5.46
CA ILE A 426 -33.43 -20.53 -5.28
C ILE A 426 -33.60 -22.02 -5.50
N ASN A 427 -32.89 -22.55 -6.50
CA ASN A 427 -32.78 -23.98 -6.73
C ASN A 427 -31.69 -24.57 -5.84
N PRO A 428 -31.92 -25.75 -5.23
CA PRO A 428 -30.90 -26.43 -4.41
C PRO A 428 -29.58 -26.66 -5.15
N GLU A 429 -29.63 -26.92 -6.46
CA GLU A 429 -28.45 -27.21 -7.29
C GLU A 429 -27.48 -26.03 -7.47
N VAL A 430 -27.96 -24.80 -7.23
CA VAL A 430 -27.18 -23.55 -7.35
C VAL A 430 -26.44 -23.24 -6.05
N VAL A 431 -26.81 -23.90 -4.95
CA VAL A 431 -26.16 -23.78 -3.64
C VAL A 431 -25.01 -24.78 -3.55
N ARG A 432 -23.94 -24.53 -4.31
CA ARG A 432 -22.72 -25.33 -4.27
C ARG A 432 -21.66 -24.65 -3.42
N THR A 433 -20.90 -25.46 -2.69
CA THR A 433 -19.69 -25.03 -2.00
C THR A 433 -18.59 -26.02 -2.35
N ASP A 434 -17.42 -25.49 -2.63
CA ASP A 434 -16.23 -26.28 -2.95
C ASP A 434 -15.91 -27.27 -1.81
N SER A 435 -15.82 -28.56 -2.15
CA SER A 435 -15.51 -29.64 -1.22
C SER A 435 -14.11 -29.47 -0.61
N ASN A 436 -13.17 -28.86 -1.34
CA ASN A 436 -11.81 -28.60 -0.85
C ASN A 436 -11.82 -27.65 0.36
N ILE A 437 -12.70 -26.63 0.34
CA ILE A 437 -12.84 -25.68 1.45
C ILE A 437 -13.37 -26.40 2.69
N LYS A 438 -14.38 -27.28 2.53
CA LYS A 438 -14.93 -28.05 3.66
C LYS A 438 -13.88 -28.95 4.29
N SER A 439 -13.12 -29.68 3.47
CA SER A 439 -12.04 -30.53 3.95
C SER A 439 -10.97 -29.70 4.68
N TYR A 440 -10.52 -28.60 4.09
CA TYR A 440 -9.53 -27.72 4.72
C TYR A 440 -10.02 -27.14 6.06
N THR A 441 -11.22 -26.57 6.10
CA THR A 441 -11.78 -25.94 7.32
C THR A 441 -11.99 -26.96 8.43
N SER A 442 -12.51 -28.15 8.11
CA SER A 442 -12.66 -29.24 9.09
C SER A 442 -11.32 -29.72 9.67
N ALA A 443 -10.27 -29.77 8.85
CA ALA A 443 -8.93 -30.17 9.30
C ALA A 443 -8.23 -29.07 10.12
N ALA A 444 -8.37 -27.81 9.70
CA ALA A 444 -7.67 -26.67 10.27
C ALA A 444 -8.34 -26.11 11.53
N HIS A 445 -9.67 -26.24 11.66
CA HIS A 445 -10.41 -25.71 12.80
C HIS A 445 -10.22 -26.58 14.06
N GLN A 446 -9.22 -26.23 14.87
CA GLN A 446 -8.88 -26.94 16.11
C GLN A 446 -8.77 -25.97 17.30
N PRO A 447 -9.88 -25.33 17.73
CA PRO A 447 -9.85 -24.28 18.75
C PRO A 447 -9.27 -24.75 20.09
N GLU A 448 -9.51 -26.01 20.47
CA GLU A 448 -9.04 -26.60 21.72
C GLU A 448 -7.50 -26.67 21.82
N LYS A 449 -6.81 -26.76 20.68
CA LYS A 449 -5.34 -26.81 20.64
C LYS A 449 -4.70 -25.43 20.56
N LEU A 450 -5.48 -24.36 20.35
CA LEU A 450 -4.92 -23.02 20.15
C LEU A 450 -4.11 -22.52 21.35
N THR A 451 -4.55 -22.83 22.57
CA THR A 451 -3.85 -22.43 23.81
C THR A 451 -2.51 -23.15 23.98
N SER A 452 -2.42 -24.45 23.69
CA SER A 452 -1.13 -25.15 23.76
C SER A 452 -0.20 -24.77 22.61
N VAL A 453 -0.76 -24.53 21.41
CA VAL A 453 0.00 -24.05 20.25
C VAL A 453 0.59 -22.67 20.54
N ILE A 454 -0.16 -21.71 21.08
CA ILE A 454 0.39 -20.37 21.33
C ILE A 454 1.53 -20.41 22.36
N GLU A 455 1.42 -21.21 23.43
CA GLU A 455 2.48 -21.35 24.43
C GLU A 455 3.77 -21.94 23.83
N GLN A 456 3.64 -23.00 23.03
CA GLN A 456 4.78 -23.60 22.35
C GLN A 456 5.43 -22.62 21.37
N ARG A 457 4.62 -21.92 20.57
CA ARG A 457 5.10 -20.94 19.58
C ARG A 457 5.69 -19.70 20.24
N GLN A 458 5.19 -19.28 21.40
CA GLN A 458 5.75 -18.19 22.20
C GLN A 458 7.14 -18.52 22.72
N ARG A 459 7.39 -19.75 23.20
CA ARG A 459 8.73 -20.18 23.63
C ARG A 459 9.73 -20.16 22.48
N ILE A 460 9.33 -20.68 21.31
CA ILE A 460 10.14 -20.64 20.09
C ILE A 460 10.42 -19.19 19.70
N TYR A 461 9.38 -18.35 19.69
CA TYR A 461 9.50 -16.94 19.34
C TYR A 461 10.43 -16.16 20.27
N ILE A 462 10.34 -16.36 21.59
CA ILE A 462 11.26 -15.74 22.56
C ILE A 462 12.70 -16.18 22.27
N SER A 463 12.92 -17.48 22.04
CA SER A 463 14.25 -18.00 21.72
C SER A 463 14.83 -17.38 20.45
N GLU A 464 14.05 -17.36 19.36
CA GLU A 464 14.44 -16.74 18.08
C GLU A 464 14.67 -15.23 18.21
N LEU A 465 13.78 -14.52 18.93
CA LEU A 465 13.87 -13.08 19.17
C LEU A 465 15.15 -12.74 19.92
N LEU A 466 15.48 -13.44 21.00
CA LEU A 466 16.69 -13.17 21.77
C LEU A 466 17.96 -13.60 21.01
N ALA A 467 17.92 -14.75 20.33
CA ALA A 467 19.05 -15.22 19.51
C ALA A 467 19.39 -14.24 18.38
N THR A 468 18.39 -13.63 17.76
CA THR A 468 18.57 -12.62 16.71
C THR A 468 18.95 -11.27 17.29
N THR A 469 18.28 -10.79 18.35
CA THR A 469 18.54 -9.48 18.98
C THR A 469 20.00 -9.33 19.41
N PHE A 470 20.55 -10.36 20.06
CA PHE A 470 21.94 -10.36 20.55
C PHE A 470 22.94 -10.97 19.55
N SER A 471 22.61 -11.06 18.26
CA SER A 471 23.56 -11.48 17.22
C SER A 471 24.00 -10.30 16.35
N PHE A 472 25.32 -10.15 16.20
CA PHE A 472 25.97 -9.13 15.36
C PHE A 472 26.53 -9.68 14.04
N GLU A 473 26.35 -10.98 13.76
CA GLU A 473 26.88 -11.64 12.55
C GLU A 473 26.45 -10.94 11.25
N GLY A 474 25.19 -10.49 11.19
CA GLY A 474 24.67 -9.77 10.01
C GLY A 474 25.37 -8.43 9.77
N VAL A 475 25.69 -7.70 10.83
CA VAL A 475 26.43 -6.43 10.76
C VAL A 475 27.87 -6.69 10.33
N LEU A 476 28.52 -7.68 10.94
CA LEU A 476 29.89 -8.09 10.62
C LEU A 476 30.03 -8.56 9.17
N LYS A 477 29.03 -9.29 8.64
CA LYS A 477 29.05 -9.75 7.24
C LYS A 477 29.07 -8.59 6.25
N GLU A 478 28.26 -7.56 6.47
CA GLU A 478 28.25 -6.37 5.61
C GLU A 478 29.51 -5.52 5.78
N LEU A 479 30.01 -5.34 7.00
CA LEU A 479 31.28 -4.66 7.26
C LEU A 479 32.44 -5.34 6.50
N ASN A 480 32.56 -6.66 6.64
CA ASN A 480 33.58 -7.45 5.94
C ASN A 480 33.42 -7.41 4.40
N TYR A 481 32.19 -7.32 3.90
CA TYR A 481 31.93 -7.18 2.46
C TYR A 481 32.46 -5.84 1.92
N ILE A 482 32.21 -4.75 2.62
CA ILE A 482 32.72 -3.41 2.25
C ILE A 482 34.25 -3.39 2.26
N GLU A 483 34.86 -4.01 3.28
CA GLU A 483 36.31 -4.09 3.42
C GLU A 483 36.96 -4.90 2.30
N ARG A 484 36.41 -6.09 1.97
CA ARG A 484 36.89 -6.94 0.87
C ARG A 484 36.84 -6.26 -0.50
N ASN A 485 35.84 -5.39 -0.71
CA ASN A 485 35.72 -4.63 -1.96
C ASN A 485 36.66 -3.42 -2.03
N LYS A 486 37.49 -3.20 -0.99
CA LYS A 486 38.48 -2.11 -0.91
C LYS A 486 37.86 -0.73 -1.12
N GLU A 487 36.57 -0.57 -0.80
CA GLU A 487 35.88 0.71 -0.88
C GLU A 487 36.53 1.78 0.02
N PRO A 488 36.99 1.46 1.26
CA PRO A 488 37.73 2.42 2.10
C PRO A 488 39.08 2.86 1.50
N GLU A 489 39.73 2.03 0.65
CA GLU A 489 41.00 2.40 0.02
C GLU A 489 40.83 3.57 -0.96
N ARG A 490 39.60 3.81 -1.46
CA ARG A 490 39.25 4.90 -2.38
C ARG A 490 39.10 6.26 -1.70
N LEU A 491 39.13 6.32 -0.36
CA LEU A 491 39.11 7.57 0.39
C LEU A 491 40.45 8.31 0.23
N GLU A 492 40.37 9.62 0.01
CA GLU A 492 41.53 10.49 -0.15
C GLU A 492 42.29 10.66 1.18
N ASP A 493 41.56 10.67 2.30
CA ASP A 493 42.12 10.81 3.65
C ASP A 493 42.46 9.42 4.26
N PRO A 494 43.75 9.13 4.54
CA PRO A 494 44.17 7.88 5.18
C PRO A 494 43.64 7.69 6.61
N THR A 495 43.38 8.78 7.34
CA THR A 495 42.90 8.74 8.73
C THR A 495 41.47 8.24 8.86
N MET A 496 40.70 8.28 7.76
CA MET A 496 39.31 7.83 7.68
C MET A 496 39.19 6.34 7.31
N LYS A 497 40.28 5.71 6.83
CA LYS A 497 40.29 4.31 6.41
C LYS A 497 40.09 3.29 7.55
N PRO A 498 40.60 3.47 8.78
CA PRO A 498 40.48 2.47 9.84
C PRO A 498 39.14 2.48 10.58
N VAL A 499 38.25 3.45 10.35
CA VAL A 499 37.02 3.61 11.16
C VAL A 499 36.12 2.38 11.11
N LEU A 500 35.95 1.75 9.94
CA LEU A 500 35.18 0.50 9.85
C LEU A 500 35.86 -0.67 10.55
N MET A 501 37.20 -0.71 10.54
CA MET A 501 37.96 -1.74 11.23
C MET A 501 37.82 -1.61 12.75
N GLN A 502 37.77 -0.39 13.27
CA GLN A 502 37.46 -0.14 14.69
C GLN A 502 36.08 -0.69 15.08
N VAL A 503 35.07 -0.51 14.22
CA VAL A 503 33.73 -1.07 14.46
C VAL A 503 33.73 -2.60 14.40
N VAL A 504 34.45 -3.19 13.43
CA VAL A 504 34.62 -4.64 13.33
C VAL A 504 35.31 -5.19 14.58
N ASP A 505 36.46 -4.62 14.96
CA ASP A 505 37.24 -5.05 16.12
C ASP A 505 36.42 -4.98 17.41
N ALA A 506 35.67 -3.89 17.61
CA ALA A 506 34.79 -3.74 18.77
C ALA A 506 33.73 -4.86 18.85
N LEU A 507 33.10 -5.21 17.72
CA LEU A 507 32.08 -6.27 17.67
C LEU A 507 32.68 -7.67 17.75
N VAL A 508 33.85 -7.92 17.15
CA VAL A 508 34.55 -9.22 17.17
C VAL A 508 35.10 -9.51 18.55
N ASN A 509 35.67 -8.52 19.25
CA ASN A 509 36.17 -8.67 20.62
C ASN A 509 35.06 -9.09 21.59
N GLU A 510 33.81 -8.70 21.33
CA GLU A 510 32.65 -9.09 22.12
C GLU A 510 32.00 -10.41 21.68
N ALA A 511 32.49 -11.06 20.62
CA ALA A 511 31.87 -12.28 20.07
C ALA A 511 31.81 -13.42 21.11
N GLY A 512 32.90 -13.65 21.84
CA GLY A 512 32.95 -14.70 22.87
C GLY A 512 32.04 -14.43 24.07
N ASN A 513 31.90 -13.16 24.47
CA ASN A 513 30.95 -12.75 25.51
C ASN A 513 29.50 -12.90 25.04
N THR A 514 29.25 -12.54 23.79
CA THR A 514 27.95 -12.63 23.13
C THR A 514 27.47 -14.08 23.03
N GLU A 515 28.36 -15.01 22.64
CA GLU A 515 28.05 -16.44 22.56
C GLU A 515 27.67 -17.01 23.94
N LYS A 516 28.50 -16.77 24.96
CA LYS A 516 28.22 -17.20 26.34
C LYS A 516 26.91 -16.61 26.86
N PHE A 517 26.66 -15.33 26.58
CA PHE A 517 25.42 -14.66 26.98
C PHE A 517 24.19 -15.29 26.31
N ARG A 518 24.26 -15.60 25.01
CA ARG A 518 23.17 -16.27 24.28
C ARG A 518 22.90 -17.68 24.80
N SER A 519 23.95 -18.47 25.05
CA SER A 519 23.80 -19.81 25.66
C SER A 519 23.15 -19.73 27.05
N GLN A 520 23.51 -18.73 27.85
CA GLN A 520 22.88 -18.50 29.14
C GLN A 520 21.39 -18.16 29.01
N LEU A 521 21.01 -17.27 28.08
CA LEU A 521 19.60 -16.95 27.83
C LEU A 521 18.81 -18.19 27.39
N GLN A 522 19.38 -19.02 26.52
CA GLN A 522 18.77 -20.27 26.08
C GLN A 522 18.53 -21.22 27.26
N GLY A 523 19.53 -21.41 28.14
CA GLY A 523 19.37 -22.22 29.34
C GLY A 523 18.27 -21.71 30.28
N LEU A 524 18.15 -20.38 30.45
CA LEU A 524 17.09 -19.78 31.26
C LEU A 524 15.68 -19.96 30.65
N ILE A 525 15.58 -19.96 29.31
CA ILE A 525 14.32 -20.27 28.61
C ILE A 525 13.93 -21.73 28.83
N GLU A 526 14.88 -22.67 28.68
CA GLU A 526 14.65 -24.11 28.85
C GLU A 526 14.25 -24.46 30.29
N GLN A 527 14.82 -23.77 31.28
CA GLN A 527 14.49 -23.91 32.70
C GLN A 527 13.20 -23.18 33.12
N ALA A 528 12.57 -22.43 32.21
CA ALA A 528 11.42 -21.57 32.51
C ALA A 528 11.67 -20.56 33.66
N ALA A 529 12.90 -20.09 33.82
CA ALA A 529 13.32 -19.17 34.88
C ALA A 529 12.98 -17.71 34.54
N HIS A 530 11.69 -17.36 34.53
CA HIS A 530 11.16 -16.09 34.02
C HIS A 530 11.81 -14.83 34.62
N GLU A 531 11.90 -14.71 35.95
CA GLU A 531 12.46 -13.53 36.61
C GLU A 531 13.95 -13.34 36.30
N GLN A 532 14.72 -14.43 36.34
CA GLN A 532 16.15 -14.42 36.04
C GLN A 532 16.41 -14.08 34.57
N LEU A 533 15.58 -14.61 33.66
CA LEU A 533 15.60 -14.28 32.24
C LEU A 533 15.39 -12.79 32.01
N LEU A 534 14.33 -12.20 32.61
CA LEU A 534 14.03 -10.78 32.47
C LEU A 534 15.14 -9.89 33.01
N ALA A 535 15.66 -10.19 34.20
CA ALA A 535 16.76 -9.43 34.79
C ALA A 535 18.04 -9.52 33.93
N ARG A 536 18.28 -10.67 33.27
CA ARG A 536 19.42 -10.86 32.38
C ARG A 536 19.26 -10.13 31.06
N ILE A 537 18.05 -10.13 30.48
CA ILE A 537 17.71 -9.36 29.28
C ILE A 537 17.89 -7.87 29.54
N GLU A 538 17.40 -7.34 30.66
CA GLU A 538 17.53 -5.92 31.01
C GLU A 538 19.01 -5.50 31.08
N LYS A 539 19.82 -6.23 31.84
CA LYS A 539 21.26 -5.97 31.97
C LYS A 539 22.00 -6.10 30.63
N GLY A 540 21.66 -7.13 29.84
CA GLY A 540 22.25 -7.35 28.52
C GLY A 540 21.88 -6.25 27.53
N SER A 541 20.60 -5.86 27.50
CA SER A 541 20.09 -4.79 26.61
C SER A 541 20.75 -3.44 26.93
N ALA A 542 21.00 -3.15 28.21
CA ALA A 542 21.74 -1.97 28.62
C ALA A 542 23.23 -2.03 28.21
N TYR A 543 23.89 -3.18 28.39
CA TYR A 543 25.29 -3.38 28.02
C TYR A 543 25.52 -3.26 26.51
N TYR A 544 24.85 -4.11 25.73
CA TYR A 544 24.97 -4.12 24.27
C TYR A 544 24.35 -2.87 23.64
N GLY A 545 23.36 -2.26 24.28
CA GLY A 545 22.80 -0.98 23.85
C GLY A 545 23.85 0.13 23.86
N LYS A 546 24.69 0.21 24.90
CA LYS A 546 25.82 1.16 24.95
C LYS A 546 26.85 0.87 23.86
N LEU A 547 27.23 -0.40 23.70
CA LEU A 547 28.16 -0.84 22.64
C LEU A 547 27.67 -0.39 21.25
N VAL A 548 26.43 -0.70 20.91
CA VAL A 548 25.84 -0.34 19.61
C VAL A 548 25.74 1.17 19.44
N LEU A 549 25.39 1.92 20.49
CA LEU A 549 25.30 3.38 20.45
C LEU A 549 26.66 4.03 20.17
N GLU A 550 27.73 3.53 20.78
CA GLU A 550 29.10 4.00 20.53
C GLU A 550 29.54 3.74 19.09
N GLN A 551 29.28 2.53 18.57
CA GLN A 551 29.59 2.21 17.17
C GLN A 551 28.76 3.03 16.18
N LEU A 552 27.48 3.28 16.50
CA LEU A 552 26.60 4.12 15.70
C LEU A 552 27.13 5.57 15.66
N ARG A 553 27.61 6.11 16.79
CA ARG A 553 28.20 7.45 16.86
C ARG A 553 29.46 7.56 16.00
N LEU A 554 30.35 6.58 16.07
CA LEU A 554 31.55 6.52 15.21
C LEU A 554 31.17 6.48 13.72
N LEU A 555 30.20 5.64 13.37
CA LEU A 555 29.72 5.50 11.99
C LEU A 555 29.08 6.78 11.46
N LEU A 556 28.22 7.44 12.23
CA LEU A 556 27.55 8.67 11.80
C LEU A 556 28.53 9.83 11.61
N ASN A 557 29.53 9.96 12.50
CA ASN A 557 30.63 10.92 12.33
C ASN A 557 31.40 10.67 11.02
N HIS A 558 31.67 9.40 10.72
CA HIS A 558 32.34 9.00 9.49
C HIS A 558 31.50 9.28 8.24
N ILE A 559 30.20 8.99 8.28
CA ILE A 559 29.27 9.30 7.19
C ILE A 559 29.31 10.79 6.86
N GLU A 560 29.26 11.66 7.86
CA GLU A 560 29.28 13.12 7.63
C GLU A 560 30.63 13.59 7.10
N ALA A 561 31.75 13.04 7.58
CA ALA A 561 33.08 13.33 7.06
C ALA A 561 33.25 12.91 5.58
N VAL A 562 32.78 11.71 5.23
CA VAL A 562 32.90 11.12 3.89
C VAL A 562 32.01 11.85 2.88
N LYS A 563 30.84 12.37 3.29
CA LYS A 563 29.84 13.02 2.42
C LYS A 563 30.40 14.17 1.58
N HIS A 564 31.48 14.81 2.03
CA HIS A 564 32.13 15.92 1.35
C HIS A 564 33.24 15.50 0.35
N GLN A 565 33.61 14.22 0.32
CA GLN A 565 34.64 13.71 -0.59
C GLN A 565 34.10 13.40 -2.00
N LYS A 566 34.98 13.33 -2.99
CA LYS A 566 34.64 12.98 -4.38
C LYS A 566 34.58 11.45 -4.55
N ARG A 567 33.72 10.97 -5.45
CA ARG A 567 33.61 9.54 -5.86
C ARG A 567 33.21 8.53 -4.76
N VAL A 568 32.64 8.98 -3.64
CA VAL A 568 32.25 8.12 -2.51
C VAL A 568 30.78 7.67 -2.51
N LYS A 569 30.02 7.88 -3.59
CA LYS A 569 28.56 7.65 -3.60
C LYS A 569 28.17 6.20 -3.27
N THR A 570 28.93 5.22 -3.79
CA THR A 570 28.71 3.79 -3.52
C THR A 570 29.01 3.47 -2.06
N TYR A 571 30.16 3.93 -1.57
CA TYR A 571 30.58 3.73 -0.19
C TYR A 571 29.60 4.37 0.82
N LEU A 572 29.14 5.60 0.58
CA LEU A 572 28.10 6.25 1.39
C LEU A 572 26.80 5.45 1.43
N SER A 573 26.39 4.85 0.31
CA SER A 573 25.21 3.98 0.29
C SER A 573 25.38 2.75 1.17
N GLN A 574 26.58 2.16 1.20
CA GLN A 574 26.89 1.01 2.04
C GLN A 574 27.00 1.39 3.52
N LEU A 575 27.60 2.54 3.84
CA LEU A 575 27.61 3.07 5.22
C LEU A 575 26.19 3.32 5.75
N GLN A 576 25.29 3.82 4.90
CA GLN A 576 23.87 3.98 5.23
C GLN A 576 23.17 2.63 5.49
N GLU A 577 23.57 1.55 4.81
CA GLU A 577 23.05 0.21 5.09
C GLU A 577 23.53 -0.30 6.46
N ILE A 578 24.77 -0.01 6.86
CA ILE A 578 25.26 -0.34 8.21
C ILE A 578 24.54 0.49 9.28
N ASP A 579 24.34 1.79 9.07
CA ASP A 579 23.55 2.64 9.99
C ASP A 579 22.16 2.05 10.19
N GLN A 580 21.51 1.61 9.10
CA GLN A 580 20.22 0.95 9.17
C GLN A 580 20.26 -0.33 10.02
N LEU A 581 21.29 -1.18 9.85
CA LEU A 581 21.43 -2.42 10.62
C LEU A 581 21.68 -2.15 12.11
N LEU A 582 22.57 -1.21 12.45
CA LEU A 582 22.88 -0.84 13.84
C LEU A 582 21.69 -0.18 14.52
N SER A 583 20.96 0.69 13.82
CA SER A 583 19.75 1.34 14.33
C SER A 583 18.63 0.34 14.61
N ARG A 584 18.48 -0.64 13.72
CA ARG A 584 17.56 -1.76 13.92
C ARG A 584 17.99 -2.58 15.16
N LYS A 585 19.27 -2.89 15.31
CA LYS A 585 19.80 -3.59 16.49
C LYS A 585 19.53 -2.85 17.80
N LEU A 586 19.75 -1.53 17.83
CA LEU A 586 19.45 -0.71 18.99
C LEU A 586 17.95 -0.77 19.35
N THR A 587 17.09 -0.73 18.33
CA THR A 587 15.64 -0.85 18.51
C THR A 587 15.26 -2.22 19.07
N GLU A 588 15.78 -3.30 18.49
CA GLU A 588 15.57 -4.69 18.96
C GLU A 588 16.00 -4.86 20.43
N LEU A 589 17.19 -4.35 20.79
CA LEU A 589 17.72 -4.41 22.16
C LEU A 589 16.80 -3.70 23.17
N ARG A 590 16.30 -2.51 22.84
CA ARG A 590 15.41 -1.76 23.76
C ARG A 590 14.02 -2.35 23.87
N GLN A 591 13.55 -3.03 22.84
CA GLN A 591 12.23 -3.66 22.82
C GLN A 591 12.23 -5.06 23.45
N ALA A 592 13.37 -5.76 23.45
CA ALA A 592 13.46 -7.16 23.89
C ALA A 592 12.88 -7.38 25.29
N TYR A 593 13.26 -6.56 26.28
CA TYR A 593 12.72 -6.69 27.64
C TYR A 593 11.19 -6.52 27.68
N LEU A 594 10.66 -5.49 27.01
CA LEU A 594 9.22 -5.22 27.01
C LEU A 594 8.44 -6.31 26.29
N ILE A 595 8.91 -6.78 25.13
CA ILE A 595 8.23 -7.85 24.39
C ILE A 595 8.23 -9.14 25.22
N VAL A 596 9.38 -9.55 25.77
CA VAL A 596 9.47 -10.79 26.55
C VAL A 596 8.67 -10.70 27.85
N SER A 597 8.77 -9.60 28.59
CA SER A 597 7.98 -9.41 29.83
C SER A 597 6.48 -9.46 29.57
N GLN A 598 6.01 -8.84 28.50
CA GLN A 598 4.58 -8.85 28.15
C GLN A 598 4.12 -10.26 27.73
N ILE A 599 4.93 -11.01 26.97
CA ILE A 599 4.63 -12.40 26.61
C ILE A 599 4.50 -13.27 27.87
N LEU A 600 5.48 -13.17 28.79
CA LEU A 600 5.52 -13.97 30.02
C LEU A 600 4.39 -13.62 31.00
N ASN A 601 4.00 -12.34 31.07
CA ASN A 601 2.89 -11.88 31.90
C ASN A 601 1.51 -12.11 31.27
N GLY A 602 1.44 -12.67 30.06
CA GLY A 602 0.18 -12.95 29.35
C GLY A 602 -0.60 -11.72 28.93
N THR A 603 0.07 -10.57 28.76
CA THR A 603 -0.58 -9.29 28.44
C THR A 603 -1.04 -9.23 26.98
N GLU A 604 -2.17 -8.57 26.75
CA GLU A 604 -2.86 -8.53 25.45
C GLU A 604 -2.47 -7.31 24.58
N LEU A 605 -1.82 -6.31 25.18
CA LEU A 605 -1.59 -4.97 24.61
C LEU A 605 -0.09 -4.65 24.56
N PHE A 606 0.45 -4.52 23.35
CA PHE A 606 1.85 -4.15 23.12
C PHE A 606 1.93 -2.67 22.76
N ASP A 607 1.95 -1.77 23.75
CA ASP A 607 2.17 -0.34 23.49
C ASP A 607 3.67 0.01 23.54
N LEU A 608 4.33 -0.10 22.38
CA LEU A 608 5.74 0.29 22.24
C LEU A 608 5.91 1.74 21.74
N ARG A 609 4.85 2.57 21.72
CA ARG A 609 4.93 3.94 21.20
C ARG A 609 5.93 4.79 21.98
N ALA A 610 5.94 4.65 23.31
CA ALA A 610 6.90 5.34 24.17
C ALA A 610 8.36 4.99 23.85
N VAL A 611 8.63 3.71 23.53
CA VAL A 611 9.97 3.23 23.16
C VAL A 611 10.39 3.75 21.80
N LYS A 612 9.49 3.73 20.81
CA LYS A 612 9.76 4.29 19.49
C LYS A 612 10.05 5.79 19.58
N LEU A 613 9.25 6.54 20.35
CA LEU A 613 9.44 7.97 20.55
C LEU A 613 10.77 8.31 21.25
N SER A 614 11.18 7.52 22.24
CA SER A 614 12.46 7.73 22.93
C SER A 614 13.66 7.46 22.03
N LEU A 615 13.62 6.39 21.23
CA LEU A 615 14.62 6.07 20.20
C LEU A 615 14.73 7.16 19.14
N GLU A 616 13.60 7.68 18.64
CA GLU A 616 13.59 8.80 17.69
C GLU A 616 14.20 10.06 18.28
N THR A 617 13.90 10.35 19.56
CA THR A 617 14.41 11.53 20.26
C THR A 617 15.92 11.45 20.43
N GLU A 618 16.44 10.30 20.86
CA GLU A 618 17.88 10.08 21.02
C GLU A 618 18.61 10.09 19.68
N ARG A 619 18.04 9.49 18.63
CA ARG A 619 18.59 9.56 17.27
C ARG A 619 18.65 11.00 16.77
N MET A 620 17.60 11.80 17.01
CA MET A 620 17.61 13.23 16.70
C MET A 620 18.66 14.00 17.50
N GLN A 621 18.93 13.64 18.76
CA GLN A 621 19.99 14.25 19.56
C GLN A 621 21.38 13.90 19.01
N LEU A 622 21.64 12.63 18.71
CA LEU A 622 22.90 12.19 18.10
C LEU A 622 23.18 12.92 16.77
N LEU A 623 22.16 13.03 15.91
CA LEU A 623 22.29 13.75 14.64
C LEU A 623 22.60 15.24 14.85
N LYS A 624 22.02 15.87 15.89
CA LYS A 624 22.31 17.27 16.26
C LYS A 624 23.71 17.46 16.86
N GLU A 625 24.20 16.50 17.63
CA GLU A 625 25.58 16.54 18.16
C GLU A 625 26.62 16.47 17.05
N ILE A 626 26.35 15.64 16.04
CA ILE A 626 27.27 15.38 14.92
C ILE A 626 27.21 16.50 13.89
N ASN A 627 26.02 17.05 13.62
CA ASN A 627 25.84 18.23 12.78
C ASN A 627 24.85 19.22 13.44
N PRO A 628 25.33 20.33 14.04
CA PRO A 628 24.49 21.31 14.73
C PRO A 628 23.59 22.13 13.81
N GLN A 629 23.74 22.03 12.49
CA GLN A 629 22.82 22.71 11.57
C GLN A 629 21.42 22.09 11.69
N PRO A 630 20.36 22.91 11.74
CA PRO A 630 19.02 22.41 12.04
C PRO A 630 18.59 21.38 10.98
N VAL A 631 18.28 20.17 11.43
CA VAL A 631 17.42 19.25 10.68
C VAL A 631 16.05 19.93 10.64
N GLU A 632 15.82 20.76 9.62
CA GLU A 632 14.49 21.29 9.32
C GLU A 632 13.54 20.08 9.22
N LYS A 633 12.67 19.89 10.23
CA LYS A 633 11.43 19.13 10.03
C LYS A 633 10.76 19.83 8.85
N LYS A 634 10.81 19.22 7.67
CA LYS A 634 9.95 19.62 6.57
C LYS A 634 8.51 19.32 6.99
N THR A 635 7.89 20.25 7.72
CA THR A 635 6.48 20.51 7.50
C THR A 635 6.35 20.75 6.00
N LYS A 636 5.58 19.89 5.33
CA LYS A 636 5.34 19.97 3.89
C LYS A 636 4.65 21.30 3.58
N SER A 637 5.42 22.37 3.42
CA SER A 637 5.07 23.43 2.49
C SER A 637 5.57 23.02 1.12
N LYS A 638 4.67 23.10 0.13
CA LYS A 638 4.92 22.79 -1.27
C LYS A 638 6.21 23.50 -1.74
N SER A 639 7.22 22.74 -2.17
CA SER A 639 8.27 23.22 -3.06
C SER A 639 8.62 22.08 -4.02
N LYS A 640 8.20 22.16 -5.29
CA LYS A 640 8.97 22.78 -6.39
C LYS A 640 10.47 22.63 -6.18
N SER A 641 11.05 21.78 -7.01
CA SER A 641 12.47 21.51 -7.16
C SER A 641 13.30 22.80 -7.19
N GLY A 642 14.13 23.00 -6.16
CA GLY A 642 15.11 24.06 -6.09
C GLY A 642 16.27 23.65 -5.20
N LYS A 643 17.45 23.43 -5.78
CA LYS A 643 18.72 23.32 -5.04
C LYS A 643 18.95 24.62 -4.23
N LYS A 644 19.12 24.52 -2.91
CA LYS A 644 19.66 25.61 -2.06
C LYS A 644 21.10 25.90 -2.54
N LYS A 645 21.33 27.08 -3.11
CA LYS A 645 22.66 27.66 -3.39
C LYS A 645 23.25 28.27 -2.10
N ARG A 646 24.58 28.25 -1.97
CA ARG A 646 25.33 28.98 -0.93
C ARG A 646 25.17 30.49 -1.14
N ALA A 647 25.23 31.27 -0.06
CA ALA A 647 24.91 32.69 -0.02
C ALA A 647 25.88 33.63 -0.78
N ASP A 648 26.91 33.11 -1.45
CA ASP A 648 27.84 33.88 -2.30
C ASP A 648 27.95 33.38 -3.75
N ASP A 649 27.13 32.40 -4.17
CA ASP A 649 27.15 31.91 -5.56
C ASP A 649 26.17 32.72 -6.42
N LYS A 650 26.69 33.68 -7.22
CA LYS A 650 25.92 34.38 -8.27
C LYS A 650 25.04 33.38 -9.04
N SER A 651 23.79 33.76 -9.34
CA SER A 651 22.88 32.83 -10.00
C SER A 651 23.46 32.41 -11.36
N THR A 652 23.17 31.19 -11.82
CA THR A 652 23.73 30.72 -13.10
C THR A 652 23.28 31.62 -14.26
N TYR A 653 22.10 32.25 -14.11
CA TYR A 653 21.56 33.29 -14.98
C TYR A 653 22.39 34.58 -14.91
N ASP A 654 22.69 35.07 -13.69
CA ASP A 654 23.47 36.31 -13.49
C ASP A 654 24.87 36.20 -14.08
N VAL A 655 25.53 35.05 -13.91
CA VAL A 655 26.85 34.79 -14.55
C VAL A 655 26.74 34.80 -16.08
N THR A 656 25.66 34.25 -16.66
CA THR A 656 25.42 34.33 -18.12
C THR A 656 25.26 35.78 -18.58
N LEU A 657 24.48 36.55 -17.82
CA LEU A 657 24.13 37.92 -18.15
C LEU A 657 25.35 38.85 -18.03
N GLU A 658 26.21 38.66 -17.03
CA GLU A 658 27.46 39.42 -16.89
C GLU A 658 28.41 39.15 -18.06
N MET A 659 28.59 37.88 -18.45
CA MET A 659 29.44 37.52 -19.59
C MET A 659 28.89 38.09 -20.90
N PHE A 660 27.57 38.08 -21.08
CA PHE A 660 26.92 38.71 -22.23
C PHE A 660 27.09 40.23 -22.25
N LYS A 661 26.88 40.91 -21.11
CA LYS A 661 27.10 42.37 -20.97
C LYS A 661 28.57 42.78 -21.14
N SER A 662 29.51 41.86 -20.94
CA SER A 662 30.94 42.07 -21.23
C SER A 662 31.30 41.97 -22.72
N GLY A 663 30.32 41.71 -23.60
CA GLY A 663 30.51 41.67 -25.06
C GLY A 663 30.76 40.28 -25.65
N MET A 664 30.65 39.21 -24.86
CA MET A 664 30.80 37.84 -25.37
C MET A 664 29.55 37.38 -26.12
N LYS A 665 29.74 36.65 -27.22
CA LYS A 665 28.65 36.05 -27.98
C LYS A 665 28.09 34.79 -27.27
N PRO A 666 26.80 34.45 -27.42
CA PRO A 666 26.19 33.29 -26.77
C PRO A 666 26.91 31.96 -27.03
N GLU A 667 27.49 31.78 -28.21
CA GLU A 667 28.26 30.58 -28.58
C GLU A 667 29.56 30.46 -27.79
N ASP A 668 30.22 31.60 -27.53
CA ASP A 668 31.47 31.64 -26.77
C ASP A 668 31.19 31.44 -25.27
N ILE A 669 30.09 32.03 -24.76
CA ILE A 669 29.62 31.80 -23.38
C ILE A 669 29.26 30.32 -23.17
N ALA A 670 28.67 29.66 -24.17
CA ALA A 670 28.34 28.25 -24.10
C ALA A 670 29.61 27.37 -23.96
N LYS A 671 30.64 27.66 -24.77
CA LYS A 671 31.93 26.96 -24.70
C LYS A 671 32.66 27.20 -23.38
N GLU A 672 32.79 28.47 -22.97
CA GLU A 672 33.50 28.88 -21.75
C GLU A 672 32.88 28.24 -20.50
N ARG A 673 31.55 28.07 -20.50
CA ARG A 673 30.81 27.54 -19.34
C ARG A 673 30.46 26.06 -19.44
N GLY A 674 30.85 25.38 -20.52
CA GLY A 674 30.53 23.96 -20.74
C GLY A 674 29.03 23.68 -20.86
N PHE A 675 28.24 24.64 -21.38
CA PHE A 675 26.82 24.48 -21.64
C PHE A 675 26.55 24.33 -23.14
N VAL A 676 25.40 23.72 -23.48
CA VAL A 676 24.87 23.77 -24.85
C VAL A 676 24.25 25.14 -25.13
N LEU A 677 24.32 25.62 -26.37
CA LEU A 677 23.84 26.95 -26.79
C LEU A 677 22.39 27.22 -26.34
N THR A 678 21.51 26.23 -26.45
CA THR A 678 20.10 26.32 -26.04
C THR A 678 19.91 26.61 -24.55
N THR A 679 20.85 26.21 -23.69
CA THR A 679 20.83 26.53 -22.26
C THR A 679 21.23 27.98 -22.01
N ILE A 680 22.20 28.51 -22.77
CA ILE A 680 22.62 29.93 -22.70
C ILE A 680 21.51 30.83 -23.24
N GLU A 681 20.90 30.48 -24.39
CA GLU A 681 19.74 31.18 -24.93
C GLU A 681 18.57 31.17 -23.93
N GLY A 682 18.32 30.04 -23.26
CA GLY A 682 17.30 29.96 -22.21
C GLY A 682 17.60 30.84 -20.99
N HIS A 683 18.88 31.05 -20.66
CA HIS A 683 19.27 31.98 -19.59
C HIS A 683 19.06 33.44 -20.00
N LEU A 684 19.39 33.80 -21.24
CA LEU A 684 19.20 35.16 -21.79
C LEU A 684 17.71 35.48 -21.98
N ALA A 685 16.90 34.51 -22.42
CA ALA A 685 15.44 34.65 -22.49
C ALA A 685 14.82 34.99 -21.13
N LYS A 686 15.34 34.40 -20.04
CA LYS A 686 14.91 34.72 -18.67
C LYS A 686 15.37 36.12 -18.21
N ALA A 687 16.50 36.60 -18.73
CA ALA A 687 16.95 37.98 -18.47
C ALA A 687 16.05 39.00 -19.19
N VAL A 688 15.53 38.66 -20.37
CA VAL A 688 14.48 39.44 -21.08
C VAL A 688 13.17 39.41 -20.30
N GLU A 689 12.72 38.24 -19.82
CA GLU A 689 11.51 38.09 -19.00
C GLU A 689 11.55 38.92 -17.71
N THR A 690 12.73 39.11 -17.13
CA THR A 690 12.93 39.89 -15.89
C THR A 690 13.33 41.34 -16.14
N ALA A 691 13.24 41.82 -17.39
CA ALA A 691 13.60 43.18 -17.82
C ALA A 691 15.05 43.59 -17.49
N ARG A 692 15.97 42.62 -17.36
CA ARG A 692 17.40 42.86 -17.10
C ARG A 692 18.25 42.93 -18.37
N LEU A 693 17.65 42.60 -19.51
CA LEU A 693 18.22 42.60 -20.85
C LEU A 693 17.14 43.03 -21.86
N ASP A 694 17.46 43.95 -22.75
CA ASP A 694 16.57 44.30 -23.87
C ASP A 694 16.60 43.19 -24.93
N ILE A 695 15.46 42.90 -25.56
CA ILE A 695 15.37 41.85 -26.57
C ILE A 695 16.25 42.18 -27.78
N ASP A 696 16.39 43.47 -28.10
CA ASP A 696 17.19 43.97 -29.22
C ASP A 696 18.69 43.77 -29.00
N ALA A 697 19.13 43.56 -27.75
CA ALA A 697 20.51 43.21 -27.45
C ALA A 697 20.81 41.72 -27.72
N PHE A 698 19.78 40.88 -27.76
CA PHE A 698 19.88 39.43 -27.90
C PHE A 698 19.49 38.93 -29.30
N MET A 699 18.61 39.65 -30.00
CA MET A 699 18.07 39.23 -31.29
C MET A 699 17.83 40.44 -32.22
N PRO A 700 18.08 40.33 -33.54
CA PRO A 700 17.80 41.41 -34.49
C PRO A 700 16.30 41.77 -34.51
N GLN A 701 16.00 43.07 -34.63
CA GLN A 701 14.61 43.57 -34.67
C GLN A 701 13.75 42.91 -35.77
N GLU A 702 14.35 42.55 -36.90
CA GLU A 702 13.67 41.84 -37.99
C GLU A 702 13.18 40.44 -37.57
N GLU A 703 13.98 39.70 -36.80
CA GLU A 703 13.60 38.37 -36.27
C GLU A 703 12.52 38.49 -35.18
N VAL A 704 12.60 39.54 -34.34
CA VAL A 704 11.60 39.82 -33.30
C VAL A 704 10.24 40.10 -33.94
N ALA A 705 10.22 40.96 -34.97
CA ALA A 705 9.01 41.34 -35.68
C ALA A 705 8.35 40.15 -36.39
N GLU A 706 9.14 39.28 -37.03
CA GLU A 706 8.63 38.07 -37.68
C GLU A 706 7.94 37.13 -36.68
N ILE A 707 8.55 36.89 -35.51
CA ILE A 707 7.98 36.01 -34.48
C ILE A 707 6.73 36.66 -33.84
N MET A 708 6.74 37.99 -33.60
CA MET A 708 5.59 38.70 -33.05
C MET A 708 4.36 38.65 -33.98
N ASN A 709 4.56 38.78 -35.29
CA ASN A 709 3.46 38.66 -36.26
C ASN A 709 2.78 37.28 -36.18
N VAL A 710 3.57 36.20 -36.03
CA VAL A 710 3.01 34.85 -35.91
C VAL A 710 2.29 34.64 -34.58
N ILE A 711 2.77 35.27 -33.49
CA ILE A 711 2.11 35.23 -32.18
C ILE A 711 0.73 35.90 -32.22
N GLN A 712 0.57 37.00 -32.96
CA GLN A 712 -0.73 37.67 -33.10
C GLN A 712 -1.80 36.81 -33.81
N GLU A 713 -1.38 35.83 -34.61
CA GLU A 713 -2.27 34.91 -35.31
C GLU A 713 -2.59 33.63 -34.51
N LEU A 714 -2.06 33.49 -33.29
CA LEU A 714 -2.29 32.32 -32.43
C LEU A 714 -3.32 32.65 -31.31
N PRO A 715 -4.13 31.68 -30.87
CA PRO A 715 -5.10 31.89 -29.78
C PRO A 715 -4.39 32.21 -28.46
N GLU A 716 -5.04 32.94 -27.53
CA GLU A 716 -4.43 33.44 -26.27
C GLU A 716 -3.73 32.36 -25.42
N SER A 717 -4.14 31.09 -25.55
CA SER A 717 -3.51 29.94 -24.89
C SER A 717 -2.83 29.01 -25.89
N PHE A 718 -1.67 29.40 -26.42
CA PHE A 718 -0.82 28.54 -27.27
C PHE A 718 0.42 28.05 -26.52
N VAL A 719 0.92 26.87 -26.87
CA VAL A 719 2.16 26.31 -26.31
C VAL A 719 3.35 26.56 -27.25
N SER A 720 4.57 26.65 -26.71
CA SER A 720 5.78 26.96 -27.50
C SER A 720 6.07 26.01 -28.67
N LYS A 721 5.47 24.81 -28.66
CA LYS A 721 5.54 23.84 -29.75
C LYS A 721 4.74 24.31 -30.98
N GLU A 722 3.55 24.89 -30.79
CA GLU A 722 2.70 25.36 -31.88
C GLU A 722 3.33 26.56 -32.61
N LEU A 723 3.97 27.47 -31.87
CA LEU A 723 4.74 28.56 -32.43
C LEU A 723 5.97 28.07 -33.22
N TYR A 724 6.67 27.06 -32.70
CA TYR A 724 7.81 26.43 -33.39
C TYR A 724 7.38 25.75 -34.70
N ASP A 725 6.26 25.02 -34.68
CA ASP A 725 5.72 24.32 -35.84
C ASP A 725 5.25 25.32 -36.91
N LYS A 726 4.60 26.43 -36.53
CA LYS A 726 4.12 27.47 -37.46
C LYS A 726 5.26 28.28 -38.11
N LEU A 727 6.40 28.38 -37.45
CA LEU A 727 7.64 28.98 -37.98
C LEU A 727 8.54 27.96 -38.70
N ASN A 728 8.04 26.74 -38.98
CA ASN A 728 8.77 25.65 -39.65
C ASN A 728 10.16 25.35 -39.02
N GLY A 729 10.29 25.53 -37.70
CA GLY A 729 11.55 25.30 -36.98
C GLY A 729 12.68 26.27 -37.32
N LYS A 730 12.39 27.42 -37.95
CA LYS A 730 13.38 28.46 -38.30
C LYS A 730 14.14 29.01 -37.09
N TYR A 731 13.51 29.03 -35.92
CA TYR A 731 14.06 29.57 -34.67
C TYR A 731 14.05 28.54 -33.54
N GLY A 732 15.14 28.48 -32.78
CA GLY A 732 15.24 27.60 -31.60
C GLY A 732 14.28 28.03 -30.47
N TYR A 733 13.89 27.08 -29.62
CA TYR A 733 12.98 27.32 -28.48
C TYR A 733 13.45 28.41 -27.50
N GLY A 734 14.76 28.70 -27.43
CA GLY A 734 15.31 29.79 -26.61
C GLY A 734 14.89 31.16 -27.14
N LYS A 735 15.06 31.40 -28.45
CA LYS A 735 14.63 32.63 -29.13
C LYS A 735 13.12 32.83 -29.07
N LEU A 736 12.34 31.77 -29.33
CA LEU A 736 10.87 31.82 -29.24
C LEU A 736 10.39 32.22 -27.84
N LYS A 737 10.99 31.65 -26.78
CA LYS A 737 10.68 32.02 -25.40
C LYS A 737 11.05 33.45 -25.05
N ALA A 738 12.15 33.98 -25.60
CA ALA A 738 12.53 35.38 -25.39
C ALA A 738 11.50 36.36 -25.97
N VAL A 739 11.01 36.10 -27.19
CA VAL A 739 9.96 36.94 -27.81
C VAL A 739 8.63 36.82 -27.07
N MET A 740 8.22 35.61 -26.69
CA MET A 740 7.00 35.40 -25.88
C MET A 740 7.07 36.16 -24.54
N ALA A 741 8.23 36.15 -23.88
CA ALA A 741 8.45 36.89 -22.65
C ALA A 741 8.40 38.42 -22.87
N HIS A 742 8.96 38.91 -23.98
CA HIS A 742 8.90 40.32 -24.36
C HIS A 742 7.47 40.78 -24.66
N VAL A 743 6.68 40.00 -25.40
CA VAL A 743 5.26 40.29 -25.69
C VAL A 743 4.45 40.34 -24.40
N LYS A 744 4.65 39.37 -23.49
CA LYS A 744 4.00 39.36 -22.19
C LYS A 744 4.37 40.58 -21.34
N PHE A 745 5.64 40.95 -21.31
CA PHE A 745 6.10 42.15 -20.61
C PHE A 745 5.47 43.43 -21.17
N GLN A 746 5.34 43.56 -22.50
CA GLN A 746 4.64 44.68 -23.14
C GLN A 746 3.12 44.70 -22.85
N GLN A 747 2.48 43.53 -22.75
CA GLN A 747 1.06 43.43 -22.37
C GLN A 747 0.82 43.82 -20.91
N ASP A 748 1.70 43.39 -20.00
CA ASP A 748 1.61 43.66 -18.56
C ASP A 748 1.94 45.12 -18.20
N HIS A 749 2.58 45.89 -19.09
CA HIS A 749 3.06 47.27 -18.85
C HIS A 749 2.58 48.30 -19.89
N LYS A 750 1.50 48.02 -20.62
CA LYS A 750 0.81 49.07 -21.40
C LYS A 750 0.13 50.06 -20.44
N PRO A 751 0.32 51.39 -20.61
CA PRO A 751 -0.30 52.40 -19.77
C PRO A 751 -1.83 52.44 -19.92
#